data_AF-A0A4R1WU92-F1
#
_entry.id   AF-A0A4R1WU92-F1
#
_cell.length_a   1.000
_cell.length_b   1.000
_cell.length_c   1.000
_cell.angle_alpha   90.00
_cell.angle_beta   90.00
_cell.angle_gamma   90.00
#
_symmetry.space_group_name_H-M   'P 1'
#
loop_
_entity.id
_entity.type
_entity.pdbx_description
1 polymer ?
#
loop_
_entity_poly.entity_id
_entity_poly.type
_entity_poly.pdbx_seq_one_letter_code
_entity_poly.pdbx_strand_id
1 'polypeptide(L)'
;MTRPGRGPRLAAMASLPVLPLAWFLALRDLPSWMSAAYLGYLLIVIAIPGTVFWRRLTGGTGWFTVDAVLGTTFGLAVEALLYPLGRWVDIPLIVLVMPALASGMYRGLPRRRLPDRPTPWWAIAGVMVSVGVAAAWFGRVGSRLIPLDGPAALRPDSDAQYNLSIAAELTHHFPPEIPYASGRPLTSHWGAFDHIASVHWTTSIELDVLTFRIVPLALLLLAVLAAAAVGMVLTGRAVAAPIAAGLTVAAGDLAGWPWAITGRLYNDSPFSLGQLTSPSQAFSTVLVLPLIAVTALLLRRKPGQTRLQLAGLFVAAGILIAALATAKASALPVYGAGLAAAWVYLTVRAGRLNLRSLVLAAAVAGSYLFVFFVALRGTPSMVTFEPAKTFRHLLDEMTTERTTAALVVVAVVVSIGWLMPAAGALLIRRRLPRDPMPVMLLVSLLSAVVATGLLYDDGQAQLFFIRSGFIYGVLLATWGLGSLDRRQYYVAAPALLIGVAAIYWGRYRSEDSCGGPDCLAQPLAVALVTAAVGVGVLGLLVRGARRTWAVIAVAVALGMTVSPTLASLQDFATPPLTTYESVAPGGIEAARFIRRNSGPNDLIATNIHCRDAGAEKCLTGSYWIPGYAERRVLVEGWAYTTRVDDTYTKDERVQGAFWDQEMRRLNDEAFTAPTREILETLRTKYGVQWLLADKRVGVPSEDLERLTELRFEYGTVRVYQLFPPPTGNPTPTPTGFPSGSPSGFPSQTPGGSPSQPPGGFPTQTPGGFPTQTPGGFPSTPGGFPSQPQVGYPSQTPSPGFTPPTPPSSGSF
;
A
#
# COMPACT_ATOMS: atom_id res chain seq x y z
N MET A 1 -28.38 38.56 -7.82
CA MET A 1 -28.05 37.17 -7.45
C MET A 1 -29.12 36.27 -8.02
N THR A 2 -28.89 35.66 -9.18
CA THR A 2 -29.81 34.70 -9.79
C THR A 2 -29.75 33.38 -9.03
N ARG A 3 -30.90 32.83 -8.61
CA ARG A 3 -30.99 31.48 -8.05
C ARG A 3 -30.29 30.51 -9.01
N PRO A 4 -29.37 29.64 -8.55
CA PRO A 4 -28.77 28.64 -9.42
C PRO A 4 -29.90 27.75 -9.97
N GLY A 5 -30.00 27.67 -11.31
CA GLY A 5 -31.02 26.87 -11.99
C GLY A 5 -30.98 25.41 -11.52
N ARG A 6 -32.13 24.74 -11.56
CA ARG A 6 -32.27 23.33 -11.13
C ARG A 6 -31.34 22.36 -11.88
N GLY A 7 -31.00 22.66 -13.14
CA GLY A 7 -30.13 21.83 -14.01
C GLY A 7 -28.73 21.52 -13.45
N PRO A 8 -27.91 22.51 -13.06
CA PRO A 8 -26.59 22.26 -12.47
C PRO A 8 -26.61 21.46 -11.16
N ARG A 9 -27.68 21.53 -10.37
CA ARG A 9 -27.83 20.67 -9.17
C ARG A 9 -28.15 19.23 -9.55
N LEU A 10 -29.02 19.02 -10.55
CA LEU A 10 -29.34 17.70 -11.09
C LEU A 10 -28.10 17.02 -11.68
N ALA A 11 -27.24 17.73 -12.41
CA ALA A 11 -26.00 17.16 -12.97
C ALA A 11 -24.96 16.78 -11.90
N ALA A 12 -24.82 17.58 -10.84
CA ALA A 12 -23.99 17.19 -9.69
C ALA A 12 -24.55 15.95 -8.98
N MET A 13 -25.88 15.90 -8.80
CA MET A 13 -26.54 14.75 -8.21
C MET A 13 -26.47 13.49 -9.09
N ALA A 14 -26.45 13.65 -10.42
CA ALA A 14 -26.32 12.55 -11.38
C ALA A 14 -24.90 11.96 -11.46
N SER A 15 -23.87 12.69 -11.01
CA SER A 15 -22.48 12.20 -10.97
C SER A 15 -22.07 11.61 -9.61
N LEU A 16 -22.81 11.90 -8.54
CA LEU A 16 -22.59 11.31 -7.21
C LEU A 16 -22.66 9.77 -7.17
N PRO A 17 -23.51 9.08 -7.96
CA PRO A 17 -23.53 7.61 -8.00
C PRO A 17 -22.28 6.98 -8.61
N VAL A 18 -21.43 7.76 -9.30
CA VAL A 18 -20.23 7.20 -9.97
C VAL A 18 -19.26 6.61 -8.96
N LEU A 19 -19.05 7.26 -7.80
CA LEU A 19 -18.14 6.73 -6.78
C LEU A 19 -18.59 5.36 -6.21
N PRO A 20 -19.83 5.21 -5.70
CA PRO A 20 -20.30 3.89 -5.26
C PRO A 20 -20.40 2.89 -6.41
N LEU A 21 -20.83 3.29 -7.61
CA LEU A 21 -20.86 2.39 -8.77
C LEU A 21 -19.46 1.89 -9.12
N ALA A 22 -18.47 2.79 -9.21
CA ALA A 22 -17.08 2.47 -9.48
C ALA A 22 -16.50 1.53 -8.41
N TRP A 23 -16.82 1.78 -7.14
CA TRP A 23 -16.43 0.93 -6.01
C TRP A 23 -16.94 -0.51 -6.15
N PHE A 24 -18.24 -0.69 -6.34
CA PHE A 24 -18.84 -2.01 -6.46
C PHE A 24 -18.41 -2.73 -7.76
N LEU A 25 -18.25 -2.01 -8.87
CA LEU A 25 -17.78 -2.59 -10.13
C LEU A 25 -16.32 -3.07 -10.04
N ALA A 26 -15.44 -2.33 -9.37
CA ALA A 26 -14.05 -2.71 -9.19
C ALA A 26 -13.86 -3.90 -8.24
N LEU A 27 -14.83 -4.14 -7.35
CA LEU A 27 -14.83 -5.23 -6.37
C LEU A 27 -15.90 -6.30 -6.67
N ARG A 28 -16.36 -6.38 -7.92
CA ARG A 28 -17.46 -7.28 -8.31
C ARG A 28 -17.17 -8.77 -8.11
N ASP A 29 -15.88 -9.12 -8.02
CA ASP A 29 -15.42 -10.49 -7.79
C ASP A 29 -15.56 -10.90 -6.31
N LEU A 30 -15.87 -9.95 -5.41
CA LEU A 30 -16.13 -10.18 -4.00
C LEU A 30 -17.63 -10.20 -3.71
N PRO A 31 -18.07 -10.93 -2.66
CA PRO A 31 -19.42 -10.79 -2.13
C PRO A 31 -19.75 -9.33 -1.80
N SER A 32 -20.89 -8.84 -2.27
CA SER A 32 -21.28 -7.42 -2.16
C SER A 32 -21.35 -6.92 -0.72
N TRP A 33 -21.61 -7.80 0.25
CA TRP A 33 -21.65 -7.46 1.67
C TRP A 33 -20.28 -6.99 2.19
N MET A 34 -19.16 -7.53 1.70
CA MET A 34 -17.81 -7.12 2.13
C MET A 34 -17.54 -5.68 1.69
N SER A 35 -17.83 -5.39 0.42
CA SER A 35 -17.73 -4.04 -0.15
C SER A 35 -18.64 -3.04 0.56
N ALA A 36 -19.86 -3.45 0.94
CA ALA A 36 -20.79 -2.61 1.69
C ALA A 36 -20.36 -2.39 3.15
N ALA A 37 -19.88 -3.43 3.83
CA ALA A 37 -19.41 -3.37 5.22
C ALA A 37 -18.20 -2.45 5.35
N TYR A 38 -17.22 -2.56 4.44
CA TYR A 38 -16.09 -1.64 4.40
C TYR A 38 -16.52 -0.19 4.14
N LEU A 39 -17.43 0.06 3.19
CA LEU A 39 -17.94 1.42 2.97
C LEU A 39 -18.68 1.95 4.20
N GLY A 40 -19.47 1.11 4.88
CA GLY A 40 -20.13 1.46 6.14
C GLY A 40 -19.12 1.87 7.20
N TYR A 41 -18.06 1.07 7.38
CA TYR A 41 -16.94 1.37 8.26
C TYR A 41 -16.28 2.71 7.90
N LEU A 42 -15.84 2.86 6.65
CA LEU A 42 -15.17 4.06 6.16
C LEU A 42 -16.05 5.30 6.33
N LEU A 43 -17.37 5.20 6.13
CA LEU A 43 -18.27 6.34 6.29
C LEU A 43 -18.50 6.71 7.76
N ILE A 44 -18.86 5.72 8.59
CA ILE A 44 -19.35 5.94 9.95
C ILE A 44 -18.20 6.16 10.93
N VAL A 45 -17.13 5.36 10.84
CA VAL A 45 -16.00 5.38 11.78
C VAL A 45 -14.96 6.42 11.36
N ILE A 46 -14.73 6.59 10.05
CA ILE A 46 -13.63 7.40 9.53
C ILE A 46 -14.09 8.74 8.95
N ALA A 47 -14.90 8.73 7.89
CA ALA A 47 -15.20 9.92 7.10
C ALA A 47 -16.03 10.94 7.87
N ILE A 48 -17.13 10.52 8.50
CA ILE A 48 -17.99 11.44 9.28
C ILE A 48 -17.21 12.01 10.48
N PRO A 49 -16.59 11.19 11.36
CA PRO A 49 -15.82 11.71 12.49
C PRO A 49 -14.63 12.56 12.05
N GLY A 50 -13.85 12.09 11.08
CA GLY A 50 -12.71 12.79 10.53
C GLY A 50 -13.07 14.15 9.92
N THR A 51 -14.20 14.26 9.23
CA THR A 51 -14.71 15.54 8.71
C THR A 51 -15.06 16.51 9.85
N VAL A 52 -15.64 16.01 10.94
CA VAL A 52 -15.92 16.84 12.12
C VAL A 52 -14.60 17.31 12.75
N PHE A 53 -13.66 16.40 13.01
CA PHE A 53 -12.36 16.75 13.59
C PHE A 53 -11.62 17.77 12.73
N TRP A 54 -11.50 17.52 11.43
CA TRP A 54 -10.87 18.40 10.47
C TRP A 54 -11.47 19.80 10.48
N ARG A 55 -12.79 19.93 10.34
CA ARG A 55 -13.45 21.25 10.29
C ARG A 55 -13.36 22.00 11.61
N ARG A 56 -13.36 21.30 12.75
CA ARG A 56 -13.23 21.91 14.08
C ARG A 56 -11.81 22.41 14.34
N LEU A 57 -10.80 21.62 13.99
CA LEU A 57 -9.39 21.95 14.18
C LEU A 57 -8.91 23.01 13.19
N THR A 58 -9.14 22.80 11.90
CA THR A 58 -8.62 23.68 10.83
C THR A 58 -9.48 24.91 10.59
N GLY A 59 -10.74 24.87 11.03
CA GLY A 59 -11.75 25.85 10.69
C GLY A 59 -12.38 25.63 9.32
N GLY A 60 -12.01 24.60 8.56
CA GLY A 60 -12.58 24.26 7.25
C GLY A 60 -12.15 25.19 6.10
N THR A 61 -12.33 24.70 4.88
CA THR A 61 -11.92 25.38 3.64
C THR A 61 -13.05 26.21 3.02
N GLY A 62 -14.30 25.94 3.41
CA GLY A 62 -15.51 26.54 2.85
C GLY A 62 -16.16 25.71 1.74
N TRP A 63 -15.45 24.72 1.19
CA TRP A 63 -16.02 23.70 0.31
C TRP A 63 -16.28 22.44 1.11
N PHE A 64 -17.54 22.06 1.28
CA PHE A 64 -17.88 20.87 2.05
C PHE A 64 -17.24 19.60 1.49
N THR A 65 -17.20 19.43 0.17
CA THR A 65 -16.60 18.24 -0.46
C THR A 65 -15.09 18.15 -0.21
N VAL A 66 -14.38 19.28 -0.20
CA VAL A 66 -12.95 19.33 0.14
C VAL A 66 -12.75 18.96 1.60
N ASP A 67 -13.55 19.55 2.50
CA ASP A 67 -13.47 19.26 3.93
C ASP A 67 -13.83 17.80 4.26
N ALA A 68 -14.74 17.19 3.49
CA ALA A 68 -15.12 15.79 3.66
C ALA A 68 -14.01 14.83 3.21
N VAL A 69 -13.36 15.10 2.08
CA VAL A 69 -12.24 14.29 1.59
C VAL A 69 -11.02 14.43 2.51
N LEU A 70 -10.59 15.66 2.80
CA LEU A 70 -9.46 15.90 3.72
C LEU A 70 -9.79 15.44 5.15
N GLY A 71 -11.07 15.49 5.53
CA GLY A 71 -11.57 14.94 6.78
C GLY A 71 -11.47 13.42 6.84
N THR A 72 -11.80 12.72 5.75
CA THR A 72 -11.68 11.27 5.66
C THR A 72 -10.23 10.83 5.80
N THR A 73 -9.31 11.48 5.08
CA THR A 73 -7.88 11.18 5.18
C THR A 73 -7.29 11.55 6.54
N PHE A 74 -7.77 12.64 7.16
CA PHE A 74 -7.42 12.99 8.54
C PHE A 74 -8.00 11.97 9.55
N GLY A 75 -9.18 11.41 9.30
CA GLY A 75 -9.77 10.34 10.10
C GLY A 75 -8.88 9.10 10.13
N LEU A 76 -8.35 8.68 8.97
CA LEU A 76 -7.38 7.58 8.89
C LEU A 76 -6.11 7.85 9.72
N ALA A 77 -5.63 9.11 9.75
CA ALA A 77 -4.49 9.47 10.59
C ALA A 77 -4.81 9.38 12.09
N VAL A 78 -6.02 9.78 12.50
CA VAL A 78 -6.46 9.63 13.90
C VAL A 78 -6.59 8.16 14.27
N GLU A 79 -7.18 7.35 13.39
CA GLU A 79 -7.31 5.90 13.57
C GLU A 79 -5.95 5.22 13.73
N ALA A 80 -4.98 5.52 12.86
CA ALA A 80 -3.64 4.95 12.90
C ALA A 80 -2.87 5.26 14.19
N LEU A 81 -3.27 6.28 14.95
CA LEU A 81 -2.72 6.57 16.28
C LEU A 81 -3.56 6.00 17.41
N LEU A 82 -4.88 5.86 17.22
CA LEU A 82 -5.82 5.40 18.22
C LEU A 82 -5.84 3.87 18.33
N TYR A 83 -5.84 3.15 17.21
CA TYR A 83 -5.94 1.70 17.17
C TYR A 83 -4.81 1.01 17.96
N PRO A 84 -3.51 1.38 17.78
CA PRO A 84 -2.42 0.84 18.59
C PRO A 84 -2.62 1.02 20.10
N LEU A 85 -3.16 2.17 20.53
CA LEU A 85 -3.43 2.44 21.95
C LEU A 85 -4.51 1.51 22.50
N GLY A 86 -5.55 1.22 21.71
CA GLY A 86 -6.57 0.24 22.09
C GLY A 86 -6.01 -1.17 22.13
N ARG A 87 -5.16 -1.54 21.17
CA ARG A 87 -4.51 -2.86 21.18
C ARG A 87 -3.60 -3.06 22.37
N TRP A 88 -2.89 -2.02 22.81
CA TRP A 88 -2.05 -2.07 24.02
C TRP A 88 -2.81 -2.38 25.31
N VAL A 89 -4.13 -2.11 25.35
CA VAL A 89 -5.00 -2.41 26.50
C VAL A 89 -6.07 -3.47 26.17
N ASP A 90 -5.86 -4.24 25.11
CA ASP A 90 -6.76 -5.32 24.65
C ASP A 90 -8.20 -4.91 24.30
N ILE A 91 -8.36 -3.70 23.74
CA ILE A 91 -9.63 -3.20 23.21
C ILE A 91 -9.51 -3.04 21.68
N PRO A 92 -9.71 -4.11 20.89
CA PRO A 92 -9.57 -4.05 19.43
C PRO A 92 -10.59 -3.12 18.75
N LEU A 93 -11.75 -2.89 19.37
CA LEU A 93 -12.81 -2.02 18.85
C LEU A 93 -12.70 -0.55 19.32
N ILE A 94 -11.53 -0.11 19.81
CA ILE A 94 -11.33 1.26 20.33
C ILE A 94 -11.72 2.36 19.33
N VAL A 95 -11.61 2.06 18.04
CA VAL A 95 -11.91 3.02 16.96
C VAL A 95 -13.38 3.47 16.96
N LEU A 96 -14.29 2.70 17.55
CA LEU A 96 -15.69 3.08 17.73
C LEU A 96 -15.88 4.28 18.67
N VAL A 97 -14.83 4.69 19.39
CA VAL A 97 -14.80 5.94 20.16
C VAL A 97 -14.76 7.17 19.23
N MET A 98 -14.27 7.06 17.99
CA MET A 98 -14.19 8.20 17.06
C MET A 98 -15.56 8.85 16.78
N PRO A 99 -16.63 8.10 16.44
CA PRO A 99 -17.99 8.66 16.36
C PRO A 99 -18.47 9.38 17.62
N ALA A 100 -18.16 8.83 18.80
CA ALA A 100 -18.54 9.45 20.08
C ALA A 100 -17.79 10.77 20.32
N LEU A 101 -16.47 10.79 20.08
CA LEU A 101 -15.65 12.00 20.15
C LEU A 101 -16.12 13.07 19.16
N ALA A 102 -16.43 12.68 17.93
CA ALA A 102 -16.95 13.59 16.93
C ALA A 102 -18.30 14.18 17.35
N SER A 103 -19.20 13.35 17.90
CA SER A 103 -20.48 13.80 18.44
C SER A 103 -20.30 14.77 19.61
N GLY A 104 -19.38 14.48 20.53
CA GLY A 104 -19.00 15.35 21.65
C GLY A 104 -18.45 16.69 21.18
N MET A 105 -17.48 16.68 20.26
CA MET A 105 -16.92 17.90 19.65
C MET A 105 -17.96 18.69 18.87
N TYR A 106 -18.89 18.00 18.20
CA TYR A 106 -19.95 18.65 17.46
C TYR A 106 -20.91 19.42 18.38
N ARG A 107 -21.28 18.83 19.53
CA ARG A 107 -22.19 19.43 20.53
C ARG A 107 -21.50 20.46 21.42
N GLY A 108 -20.29 20.18 21.90
CA GLY A 108 -19.59 20.99 22.89
C GLY A 108 -18.86 22.21 22.32
N LEU A 109 -18.51 22.22 21.03
CA LEU A 109 -17.78 23.35 20.42
C LEU A 109 -18.72 24.28 19.64
N PRO A 110 -18.60 25.61 19.80
CA PRO A 110 -19.43 26.58 19.10
C PRO A 110 -19.31 26.44 17.58
N ARG A 111 -20.44 26.46 16.88
CA ARG A 111 -20.48 26.34 15.41
C ARG A 111 -19.83 27.56 14.77
N ARG A 112 -18.85 27.32 13.90
CA ARG A 112 -18.29 28.38 13.05
C ARG A 112 -19.11 28.49 11.77
N ARG A 113 -19.58 29.69 11.45
CA ARG A 113 -20.17 29.97 10.13
C ARG A 113 -19.04 30.04 9.11
N LEU A 114 -18.93 29.03 8.27
CA LEU A 114 -18.03 29.04 7.13
C LEU A 114 -18.72 29.67 5.93
N PRO A 115 -18.01 30.44 5.09
CA PRO A 115 -18.53 30.81 3.78
C PRO A 115 -18.82 29.54 2.99
N ASP A 116 -20.09 29.26 2.73
CA ASP A 116 -20.48 28.09 1.95
C ASP A 116 -20.20 28.35 0.48
N ARG A 117 -19.26 27.58 -0.08
CA ARG A 117 -18.93 27.61 -1.50
C ARG A 117 -19.37 26.27 -2.09
N PRO A 118 -20.47 26.22 -2.84
CA PRO A 118 -20.87 24.99 -3.50
C PRO A 118 -19.82 24.59 -4.54
N THR A 119 -19.39 23.34 -4.50
CA THR A 119 -18.49 22.78 -5.51
C THR A 119 -19.24 22.69 -6.84
N PRO A 120 -18.73 23.28 -7.93
CA PRO A 120 -19.40 23.22 -9.22
C PRO A 120 -19.57 21.78 -9.72
N TRP A 121 -20.71 21.49 -10.34
CA TRP A 121 -21.03 20.14 -10.84
C TRP A 121 -20.00 19.59 -11.82
N TRP A 122 -19.46 20.43 -12.71
CA TRP A 122 -18.47 20.02 -13.70
C TRP A 122 -17.13 19.65 -13.06
N ALA A 123 -16.81 20.23 -11.89
CA ALA A 123 -15.60 19.86 -11.14
C ALA A 123 -15.77 18.48 -10.52
N ILE A 124 -16.95 18.20 -9.94
CA ILE A 124 -17.31 16.88 -9.43
C ILE A 124 -17.30 15.86 -10.56
N ALA A 125 -17.99 16.14 -11.68
CA ALA A 125 -18.06 15.25 -12.83
C ALA A 125 -16.66 14.92 -13.38
N GLY A 126 -15.79 15.92 -13.53
CA GLY A 126 -14.42 15.68 -14.00
C GLY A 126 -13.58 14.83 -13.03
N VAL A 127 -13.74 15.02 -11.72
CA VAL A 127 -13.11 14.13 -10.71
C VAL A 127 -13.68 12.72 -10.79
N MET A 128 -15.00 12.58 -10.99
CA MET A 128 -15.67 11.28 -11.08
C MET A 128 -15.26 10.49 -12.33
N VAL A 129 -14.89 11.16 -13.43
CA VAL A 129 -14.27 10.50 -14.59
C VAL A 129 -12.95 9.86 -14.19
N SER A 130 -12.07 10.58 -13.49
CA SER A 130 -10.81 10.03 -12.98
C SER A 130 -11.02 8.87 -12.01
N VAL A 131 -12.01 8.97 -11.12
CA VAL A 131 -12.42 7.87 -10.22
C VAL A 131 -12.87 6.64 -11.01
N GLY A 132 -13.71 6.84 -12.03
CA GLY A 132 -14.18 5.74 -12.90
C GLY A 132 -13.04 5.06 -13.65
N VAL A 133 -12.10 5.83 -14.21
CA VAL A 133 -10.90 5.30 -14.86
C VAL A 133 -10.03 4.53 -13.87
N ALA A 134 -9.82 5.08 -12.67
CA ALA A 134 -9.01 4.44 -11.64
C ALA A 134 -9.60 3.10 -11.18
N ALA A 135 -10.92 3.06 -10.95
CA ALA A 135 -11.64 1.86 -10.56
C ALA A 135 -11.68 0.82 -11.69
N ALA A 136 -11.88 1.25 -12.94
CA ALA A 136 -11.85 0.35 -14.10
C ALA A 136 -10.46 -0.27 -14.29
N TRP A 137 -9.40 0.53 -14.14
CA TRP A 137 -8.03 0.03 -14.16
C TRP A 137 -7.77 -0.94 -13.00
N PHE A 138 -8.20 -0.62 -11.78
CA PHE A 138 -8.01 -1.52 -10.64
C PHE A 138 -8.74 -2.85 -10.86
N GLY A 139 -10.01 -2.83 -11.26
CA GLY A 139 -10.76 -4.07 -11.50
C GLY A 139 -10.24 -4.92 -12.66
N ARG A 140 -9.48 -4.33 -13.60
CA ARG A 140 -8.92 -5.03 -14.77
C ARG A 140 -7.48 -5.50 -14.57
N VAL A 141 -6.68 -4.70 -13.86
CA VAL A 141 -5.23 -4.87 -13.70
C VAL A 141 -4.87 -5.03 -12.23
N GLY A 142 -5.20 -4.05 -11.40
CA GLY A 142 -4.79 -4.02 -9.98
C GLY A 142 -5.25 -5.23 -9.17
N SER A 143 -6.50 -5.67 -9.37
CA SER A 143 -7.09 -6.84 -8.72
C SER A 143 -6.47 -8.16 -9.17
N ARG A 144 -5.69 -8.18 -10.25
CA ARG A 144 -5.03 -9.40 -10.75
C ARG A 144 -3.58 -9.54 -10.30
N LEU A 145 -3.00 -8.49 -9.71
CA LEU A 145 -1.61 -8.48 -9.26
C LEU A 145 -1.33 -9.55 -8.20
N ILE A 146 -2.26 -9.71 -7.25
CA ILE A 146 -2.15 -10.69 -6.17
C ILE A 146 -3.44 -11.50 -6.15
N PRO A 147 -3.54 -12.66 -6.83
CA PRO A 147 -4.76 -13.47 -6.87
C PRO A 147 -5.18 -13.92 -5.46
N LEU A 148 -6.50 -13.97 -5.20
CA LEU A 148 -7.02 -14.42 -3.90
C LEU A 148 -7.36 -15.92 -3.90
N ASP A 149 -7.61 -16.47 -5.08
CA ASP A 149 -8.13 -17.81 -5.29
C ASP A 149 -7.55 -18.48 -6.54
N GLY A 150 -7.77 -19.79 -6.64
CA GLY A 150 -7.29 -20.63 -7.72
C GLY A 150 -5.76 -20.86 -7.72
N PRO A 151 -5.23 -21.54 -8.75
CA PRO A 151 -3.80 -21.90 -8.81
C PRO A 151 -2.85 -20.69 -8.83
N ALA A 152 -3.35 -19.52 -9.23
CA ALA A 152 -2.57 -18.29 -9.27
C ALA A 152 -2.33 -17.70 -7.87
N ALA A 153 -3.19 -17.99 -6.89
CA ALA A 153 -3.02 -17.57 -5.49
C ALA A 153 -1.88 -18.28 -4.77
N LEU A 154 -1.33 -19.35 -5.37
CA LEU A 154 -0.14 -20.04 -4.88
C LEU A 154 1.18 -19.38 -5.34
N ARG A 155 1.09 -18.34 -6.18
CA ARG A 155 2.24 -17.66 -6.78
C ARG A 155 2.34 -16.16 -6.44
N PRO A 156 2.05 -15.71 -5.19
CA PRO A 156 2.30 -14.33 -4.80
C PRO A 156 3.80 -14.08 -4.65
N ASP A 157 4.19 -12.82 -4.83
CA ASP A 157 5.53 -12.36 -4.45
C ASP A 157 5.70 -12.31 -2.93
N SER A 158 6.95 -12.23 -2.47
CA SER A 158 7.29 -12.15 -1.06
C SER A 158 6.77 -10.88 -0.37
N ASP A 159 6.59 -9.75 -1.09
CA ASP A 159 6.08 -8.51 -0.51
C ASP A 159 4.61 -8.66 -0.13
N ALA A 160 3.80 -9.29 -0.98
CA ALA A 160 2.40 -9.60 -0.70
C ALA A 160 2.26 -10.43 0.57
N GLN A 161 3.01 -11.54 0.66
CA GLN A 161 3.01 -12.42 1.84
C GLN A 161 3.45 -11.66 3.10
N TYR A 162 4.53 -10.88 3.00
CA TYR A 162 5.03 -10.05 4.07
C TYR A 162 3.96 -9.07 4.58
N ASN A 163 3.31 -8.32 3.70
CA ASN A 163 2.26 -7.37 4.07
C ASN A 163 1.11 -8.05 4.82
N LEU A 164 0.68 -9.24 4.38
CA LEU A 164 -0.36 -10.01 5.07
C LEU A 164 0.09 -10.46 6.47
N SER A 165 1.36 -10.88 6.62
CA SER A 165 1.91 -11.26 7.93
C SER A 165 1.91 -10.11 8.93
N ILE A 166 2.21 -8.88 8.50
CA ILE A 166 2.18 -7.70 9.38
C ILE A 166 0.74 -7.32 9.74
N ALA A 167 -0.20 -7.43 8.79
CA ALA A 167 -1.62 -7.22 9.07
C ALA A 167 -2.14 -8.21 10.13
N ALA A 168 -1.76 -9.49 10.03
CA ALA A 168 -2.09 -10.50 11.01
C ALA A 168 -1.51 -10.19 12.39
N GLU A 169 -0.23 -9.81 12.46
CA GLU A 169 0.44 -9.45 13.71
C GLU A 169 -0.28 -8.33 14.46
N LEU A 170 -0.62 -7.22 13.78
CA LEU A 170 -1.27 -6.06 14.42
C LEU A 170 -2.77 -6.27 14.69
N THR A 171 -3.36 -7.31 14.11
CA THR A 171 -4.71 -7.74 14.46
C THR A 171 -4.74 -8.34 15.86
N HIS A 172 -3.70 -9.11 16.21
CA HIS A 172 -3.70 -9.92 17.42
C HIS A 172 -2.74 -9.44 18.51
N HIS A 173 -1.66 -8.74 18.17
CA HIS A 173 -0.57 -8.43 19.11
C HIS A 173 -0.15 -6.96 19.07
N PHE A 174 0.09 -6.37 20.25
CA PHE A 174 0.74 -5.07 20.39
C PHE A 174 1.44 -4.95 21.76
N PRO A 175 2.72 -4.53 21.85
CA PRO A 175 3.62 -4.13 20.76
C PRO A 175 3.93 -5.27 19.77
N PRO A 176 4.16 -4.96 18.48
CA PRO A 176 4.36 -5.99 17.46
C PRO A 176 5.77 -6.60 17.49
N GLU A 177 5.84 -7.88 17.18
CA GLU A 177 7.07 -8.63 16.92
C GLU A 177 7.15 -9.06 15.45
N ILE A 178 8.31 -9.56 15.03
CA ILE A 178 8.47 -10.13 13.68
C ILE A 178 7.65 -11.42 13.60
N PRO A 179 6.57 -11.48 12.78
CA PRO A 179 5.63 -12.60 12.85
C PRO A 179 6.13 -13.88 12.18
N TYR A 180 7.12 -13.77 11.30
CA TYR A 180 7.70 -14.89 10.55
C TYR A 180 9.05 -15.37 11.13
N ALA A 181 9.57 -14.70 12.17
CA ALA A 181 10.82 -15.07 12.82
C ALA A 181 10.83 -14.50 14.25
N SER A 182 10.42 -15.34 15.20
CA SER A 182 10.14 -14.97 16.58
C SER A 182 11.37 -14.47 17.35
N GLY A 183 11.13 -13.73 18.44
CA GLY A 183 12.16 -13.30 19.39
C GLY A 183 12.74 -11.90 19.16
N ARG A 184 12.21 -11.13 18.20
CA ARG A 184 12.61 -9.73 17.95
C ARG A 184 11.40 -8.82 17.70
N PRO A 185 11.43 -7.56 18.16
CA PRO A 185 10.38 -6.58 17.89
C PRO A 185 10.32 -6.24 16.41
N LEU A 186 9.13 -5.90 15.91
CA LEU A 186 8.96 -5.42 14.55
C LEU A 186 9.61 -4.03 14.43
N THR A 187 10.56 -3.87 13.50
CA THR A 187 11.28 -2.60 13.24
C THR A 187 10.83 -1.93 11.93
N SER A 188 9.70 -2.35 11.37
CA SER A 188 9.15 -1.80 10.14
C SER A 188 7.92 -0.91 10.37
N HIS A 189 7.38 -0.35 9.31
CA HIS A 189 6.23 0.55 9.34
C HIS A 189 4.92 -0.24 9.48
N TRP A 190 4.03 0.19 10.37
CA TRP A 190 2.79 -0.53 10.70
C TRP A 190 1.48 0.26 10.45
N GLY A 191 1.54 1.58 10.26
CA GLY A 191 0.32 2.43 10.32
C GLY A 191 -0.78 2.11 9.32
N ALA A 192 -0.45 1.55 8.14
CA ALA A 192 -1.45 1.12 7.16
C ALA A 192 -2.15 -0.19 7.57
N PHE A 193 -1.45 -1.04 8.29
CA PHE A 193 -1.93 -2.34 8.73
C PHE A 193 -2.81 -2.22 9.99
N ASP A 194 -2.61 -1.18 10.80
CA ASP A 194 -3.55 -0.81 11.88
C ASP A 194 -4.96 -0.56 11.33
N HIS A 195 -5.08 0.12 10.19
CA HIS A 195 -6.36 0.32 9.51
C HIS A 195 -6.96 -1.02 9.03
N ILE A 196 -6.15 -1.89 8.41
CA ILE A 196 -6.59 -3.22 7.96
C ILE A 196 -7.12 -4.04 9.14
N ALA A 197 -6.36 -4.08 10.23
CA ALA A 197 -6.69 -4.82 11.44
C ALA A 197 -7.96 -4.27 12.12
N SER A 198 -8.10 -2.95 12.21
CA SER A 198 -9.29 -2.29 12.75
C SER A 198 -10.56 -2.61 11.96
N VAL A 199 -10.45 -2.60 10.63
CA VAL A 199 -11.53 -2.98 9.72
C VAL A 199 -11.89 -4.46 9.92
N HIS A 200 -10.91 -5.35 10.00
CA HIS A 200 -11.13 -6.78 10.24
C HIS A 200 -11.95 -7.01 11.51
N TRP A 201 -11.55 -6.42 12.63
CA TRP A 201 -12.28 -6.51 13.90
C TRP A 201 -13.71 -5.97 13.82
N THR A 202 -13.93 -4.89 13.07
CA THR A 202 -15.24 -4.22 13.01
C THR A 202 -16.20 -4.88 12.02
N THR A 203 -15.68 -5.52 10.96
CA THR A 203 -16.49 -5.99 9.81
C THR A 203 -16.40 -7.49 9.56
N SER A 204 -15.44 -8.18 10.19
CA SER A 204 -15.14 -9.61 9.98
C SER A 204 -14.73 -9.96 8.55
N ILE A 205 -14.33 -8.98 7.74
CA ILE A 205 -13.76 -9.24 6.40
C ILE A 205 -12.35 -9.84 6.58
N GLU A 206 -12.06 -10.92 5.87
CA GLU A 206 -10.76 -11.62 5.90
C GLU A 206 -9.57 -10.69 5.57
N LEU A 207 -8.43 -10.91 6.23
CA LEU A 207 -7.26 -10.03 6.12
C LEU A 207 -6.63 -10.01 4.72
N ASP A 208 -6.64 -11.12 4.00
CA ASP A 208 -6.16 -11.22 2.62
C ASP A 208 -7.01 -10.39 1.66
N VAL A 209 -8.34 -10.44 1.80
CA VAL A 209 -9.30 -9.62 1.03
C VAL A 209 -9.07 -8.13 1.33
N LEU A 210 -8.91 -7.76 2.60
CA LEU A 210 -8.64 -6.37 2.98
C LEU A 210 -7.30 -5.88 2.42
N THR A 211 -6.24 -6.66 2.61
CA THR A 211 -4.86 -6.29 2.26
C THR A 211 -4.64 -6.21 0.75
N PHE A 212 -5.25 -7.10 -0.04
CA PHE A 212 -4.96 -7.23 -1.48
C PHE A 212 -6.07 -6.73 -2.40
N ARG A 213 -7.27 -6.41 -1.89
CA ARG A 213 -8.37 -5.90 -2.72
C ARG A 213 -8.94 -4.59 -2.21
N ILE A 214 -9.53 -4.60 -1.02
CA ILE A 214 -10.42 -3.52 -0.58
C ILE A 214 -9.62 -2.28 -0.20
N VAL A 215 -8.62 -2.41 0.67
CA VAL A 215 -7.83 -1.27 1.16
C VAL A 215 -6.98 -0.65 0.05
N PRO A 216 -6.28 -1.41 -0.83
CA PRO A 216 -5.58 -0.82 -1.96
C PRO A 216 -6.47 0.04 -2.86
N LEU A 217 -7.68 -0.45 -3.21
CA LEU A 217 -8.64 0.35 -3.98
C LEU A 217 -9.09 1.61 -3.21
N ALA A 218 -9.39 1.48 -1.92
CA ALA A 218 -9.81 2.61 -1.10
C ALA A 218 -8.74 3.71 -1.07
N LEU A 219 -7.48 3.34 -0.82
CA LEU A 219 -6.36 4.28 -0.79
C LEU A 219 -6.08 4.89 -2.16
N LEU A 220 -6.21 4.12 -3.24
CA LEU A 220 -6.09 4.62 -4.61
C LEU A 220 -7.12 5.71 -4.91
N LEU A 221 -8.41 5.44 -4.62
CA LEU A 221 -9.48 6.42 -4.84
C LEU A 221 -9.34 7.63 -3.93
N LEU A 222 -8.95 7.43 -2.67
CA LEU A 222 -8.69 8.52 -1.73
C LEU A 222 -7.52 9.39 -2.17
N ALA A 223 -6.46 8.83 -2.76
CA ALA A 223 -5.35 9.62 -3.31
C ALA A 223 -5.82 10.55 -4.44
N VAL A 224 -6.65 10.05 -5.36
CA VAL A 224 -7.25 10.85 -6.46
C VAL A 224 -8.15 11.97 -5.89
N LEU A 225 -9.05 11.63 -4.97
CA LEU A 225 -9.96 12.58 -4.35
C LEU A 225 -9.20 13.64 -3.53
N ALA A 226 -8.21 13.23 -2.74
CA ALA A 226 -7.43 14.12 -1.89
C ALA A 226 -6.51 15.02 -2.72
N ALA A 227 -5.94 14.54 -3.82
CA ALA A 227 -5.19 15.39 -4.76
C ALA A 227 -6.08 16.51 -5.32
N ALA A 228 -7.31 16.17 -5.74
CA ALA A 228 -8.30 17.15 -6.20
C ALA A 228 -8.64 18.20 -5.11
N ALA A 229 -8.84 17.73 -3.87
CA ALA A 229 -9.13 18.57 -2.72
C ALA A 229 -7.97 19.54 -2.41
N VAL A 230 -6.73 19.04 -2.34
CA VAL A 230 -5.53 19.85 -2.10
C VAL A 230 -5.28 20.82 -3.26
N GLY A 231 -5.47 20.40 -4.52
CA GLY A 231 -5.40 21.28 -5.68
C GLY A 231 -6.33 22.49 -5.56
N MET A 232 -7.56 22.29 -5.08
CA MET A 232 -8.49 23.39 -4.78
C MET A 232 -8.02 24.27 -3.62
N VAL A 233 -7.47 23.69 -2.55
CA VAL A 233 -6.90 24.44 -1.40
C VAL A 233 -5.73 25.32 -1.84
N LEU A 234 -4.82 24.79 -2.65
CA LEU A 234 -3.64 25.48 -3.14
C LEU A 234 -4.01 26.61 -4.10
N THR A 235 -4.89 26.36 -5.07
CA THR A 235 -5.21 27.33 -6.12
C THR A 235 -6.33 28.31 -5.75
N GLY A 236 -7.20 27.94 -4.81
CA GLY A 236 -8.43 28.67 -4.52
C GLY A 236 -9.53 28.51 -5.60
N ARG A 237 -9.37 27.60 -6.57
CA ARG A 237 -10.24 27.47 -7.76
C ARG A 237 -10.74 26.04 -7.93
N ALA A 238 -12.03 25.90 -8.24
CA ALA A 238 -12.65 24.58 -8.50
C ALA A 238 -12.07 23.84 -9.72
N VAL A 239 -11.46 24.56 -10.67
CA VAL A 239 -10.88 23.95 -11.88
C VAL A 239 -9.67 23.07 -11.57
N ALA A 240 -9.01 23.31 -10.45
CA ALA A 240 -7.89 22.50 -10.00
C ALA A 240 -8.29 21.08 -9.64
N ALA A 241 -9.55 20.83 -9.23
CA ALA A 241 -10.00 19.50 -8.85
C ALA A 241 -9.91 18.47 -9.99
N PRO A 242 -10.56 18.67 -11.16
CA PRO A 242 -10.44 17.72 -12.26
C PRO A 242 -9.03 17.66 -12.86
N ILE A 243 -8.25 18.74 -12.80
CA ILE A 243 -6.85 18.73 -13.27
C ILE A 243 -5.98 17.84 -12.36
N ALA A 244 -6.05 18.02 -11.04
CA ALA A 244 -5.29 17.17 -10.12
C ALA A 244 -5.73 15.72 -10.19
N ALA A 245 -7.05 15.45 -10.18
CA ALA A 245 -7.55 14.08 -10.31
C ALA A 245 -7.09 13.42 -11.62
N GLY A 246 -7.18 14.14 -12.74
CA GLY A 246 -6.72 13.66 -14.04
C GLY A 246 -5.23 13.38 -14.08
N LEU A 247 -4.39 14.28 -13.56
CA LEU A 247 -2.94 14.09 -13.49
C LEU A 247 -2.55 12.98 -12.51
N THR A 248 -3.23 12.80 -11.38
CA THR A 248 -2.96 11.67 -10.48
C THR A 248 -3.18 10.32 -11.15
N VAL A 249 -4.14 10.22 -12.09
CA VAL A 249 -4.45 8.98 -12.82
C VAL A 249 -3.62 8.81 -14.08
N ALA A 250 -3.46 9.87 -14.87
CA ALA A 250 -2.88 9.79 -16.20
C ALA A 250 -1.38 10.12 -16.23
N ALA A 251 -0.87 10.90 -15.27
CA ALA A 251 0.55 11.23 -15.25
C ALA A 251 1.38 10.04 -14.75
N GLY A 252 2.57 9.92 -15.31
CA GLY A 252 3.64 9.01 -14.99
C GLY A 252 4.96 9.65 -15.42
N ASP A 253 6.01 8.85 -15.49
CA ASP A 253 7.30 9.28 -16.01
C ASP A 253 7.33 9.25 -17.54
N LEU A 254 8.31 9.97 -18.07
CA LEU A 254 8.64 9.99 -19.49
C LEU A 254 9.37 8.72 -19.92
N ALA A 255 9.07 7.56 -19.34
CA ALA A 255 9.64 6.31 -19.82
C ALA A 255 9.33 6.20 -21.32
N GLY A 256 10.36 6.49 -22.12
CA GLY A 256 10.29 6.49 -23.58
C GLY A 256 10.36 5.06 -24.12
N TRP A 257 10.61 4.10 -23.23
CA TRP A 257 10.83 2.69 -23.53
C TRP A 257 9.61 1.89 -23.07
N PRO A 258 8.74 1.44 -23.98
CA PRO A 258 7.57 0.64 -23.64
C PRO A 258 7.92 -0.68 -22.93
N TRP A 259 9.11 -1.20 -23.15
CA TRP A 259 9.61 -2.45 -22.54
C TRP A 259 10.23 -2.23 -21.15
N ALA A 260 10.70 -1.02 -20.83
CA ALA A 260 11.33 -0.72 -19.53
C ALA A 260 10.30 -0.53 -18.38
N ILE A 261 9.00 -0.70 -18.66
CA ILE A 261 7.90 -0.50 -17.70
C ILE A 261 7.94 -1.52 -16.54
N THR A 262 8.72 -2.60 -16.68
CA THR A 262 8.92 -3.60 -15.63
C THR A 262 9.86 -3.12 -14.51
N GLY A 263 10.71 -2.12 -14.78
CA GLY A 263 11.65 -1.57 -13.81
C GLY A 263 10.98 -0.64 -12.80
N ARG A 264 11.18 -0.90 -11.51
CA ARG A 264 10.51 -0.22 -10.38
C ARG A 264 10.70 1.31 -10.32
N LEU A 265 11.63 1.92 -11.07
CA LEU A 265 11.85 3.38 -11.13
C LEU A 265 11.22 4.05 -12.37
N TYR A 266 10.86 3.28 -13.40
CA TYR A 266 10.40 3.77 -14.71
C TYR A 266 8.88 3.82 -14.86
N ASN A 267 8.12 3.56 -13.81
CA ASN A 267 6.68 3.82 -13.78
C ASN A 267 6.19 3.85 -12.33
N ASP A 268 6.23 5.01 -11.66
CA ASP A 268 6.01 5.09 -10.20
C ASP A 268 4.87 6.02 -9.75
N SER A 269 3.84 6.12 -10.59
CA SER A 269 2.55 6.74 -10.25
C SER A 269 1.78 5.93 -9.18
N PRO A 270 0.71 6.46 -8.55
CA PRO A 270 -0.18 5.70 -7.66
C PRO A 270 -0.79 4.44 -8.29
N PHE A 271 -0.72 4.33 -9.62
CA PHE A 271 -1.16 3.20 -10.42
C PHE A 271 -0.02 2.23 -10.75
N SER A 272 1.17 2.41 -10.19
CA SER A 272 2.27 1.47 -10.35
C SER A 272 2.11 0.24 -9.48
N LEU A 273 2.75 -0.85 -9.91
CA LEU A 273 2.86 -2.09 -9.13
C LEU A 273 3.35 -1.81 -7.71
N GLY A 274 4.39 -1.00 -7.57
CA GLY A 274 5.02 -0.70 -6.27
C GLY A 274 4.16 0.11 -5.30
N GLN A 275 3.12 0.80 -5.78
CA GLN A 275 2.13 1.47 -4.94
C GLN A 275 1.01 0.51 -4.51
N LEU A 276 0.56 -0.36 -5.43
CA LEU A 276 -0.49 -1.32 -5.13
C LEU A 276 -0.03 -2.48 -4.23
N THR A 277 1.22 -2.90 -4.33
CA THR A 277 1.79 -3.96 -3.48
C THR A 277 2.43 -3.42 -2.21
N SER A 278 2.34 -2.10 -1.94
CA SER A 278 2.86 -1.49 -0.71
C SER A 278 1.78 -0.64 -0.02
N PRO A 279 0.92 -1.27 0.80
CA PRO A 279 -0.15 -0.58 1.54
C PRO A 279 0.37 0.63 2.32
N SER A 280 1.57 0.53 2.89
CA SER A 280 2.25 1.59 3.62
C SER A 280 2.59 2.83 2.78
N GLN A 281 3.06 2.62 1.54
CA GLN A 281 3.35 3.73 0.63
C GLN A 281 2.03 4.39 0.17
N ALA A 282 1.02 3.60 -0.20
CA ALA A 282 -0.29 4.13 -0.59
C ALA A 282 -0.92 4.95 0.55
N PHE A 283 -0.87 4.42 1.77
CA PHE A 283 -1.37 5.11 2.98
C PHE A 283 -0.64 6.42 3.23
N SER A 284 0.70 6.41 3.14
CA SER A 284 1.50 7.65 3.30
C SER A 284 1.16 8.72 2.25
N THR A 285 0.87 8.31 1.00
CA THR A 285 0.46 9.20 -0.09
C THR A 285 -0.89 9.86 0.21
N VAL A 286 -1.82 9.12 0.83
CA VAL A 286 -3.12 9.65 1.27
C VAL A 286 -2.95 10.64 2.43
N LEU A 287 -2.05 10.36 3.39
CA LEU A 287 -1.83 11.20 4.58
C LEU A 287 -1.01 12.47 4.34
N VAL A 288 -0.10 12.47 3.35
CA VAL A 288 0.70 13.67 3.05
C VAL A 288 -0.14 14.80 2.45
N LEU A 289 -1.23 14.47 1.74
CA LEU A 289 -2.14 15.43 1.11
C LEU A 289 -2.83 16.39 2.10
N PRO A 290 -3.54 15.92 3.15
CA PRO A 290 -4.07 16.81 4.17
C PRO A 290 -2.96 17.56 4.93
N LEU A 291 -1.75 16.98 5.08
CA LEU A 291 -0.62 17.69 5.70
C LEU A 291 -0.17 18.88 4.84
N ILE A 292 -0.07 18.72 3.52
CA ILE A 292 0.19 19.82 2.58
C ILE A 292 -0.92 20.89 2.68
N ALA A 293 -2.19 20.48 2.78
CA ALA A 293 -3.30 21.42 2.94
C ALA A 293 -3.22 22.22 4.26
N VAL A 294 -2.98 21.56 5.40
CA VAL A 294 -2.77 22.23 6.70
C VAL A 294 -1.56 23.17 6.65
N THR A 295 -0.48 22.74 6.00
CA THR A 295 0.72 23.57 5.80
C THR A 295 0.38 24.84 5.03
N ALA A 296 -0.37 24.73 3.93
CA ALA A 296 -0.84 25.90 3.18
C ALA A 296 -1.69 26.83 4.06
N LEU A 297 -2.58 26.29 4.91
CA LEU A 297 -3.40 27.08 5.82
C LEU A 297 -2.58 27.77 6.94
N LEU A 298 -1.53 27.12 7.44
CA LEU A 298 -0.62 27.67 8.45
C LEU A 298 0.25 28.81 7.89
N LEU A 299 0.80 28.61 6.69
CA LEU A 299 1.75 29.54 6.08
C LEU A 299 1.07 30.74 5.42
N ARG A 300 -0.13 30.59 4.84
CA ARG A 300 -0.88 31.68 4.17
C ARG A 300 -1.72 32.56 5.11
N ARG A 301 -1.21 32.85 6.31
CA ARG A 301 -1.92 33.54 7.42
C ARG A 301 -3.05 34.47 6.96
N LYS A 302 -4.29 34.17 7.38
CA LYS A 302 -5.42 35.09 7.19
C LYS A 302 -5.39 36.20 8.27
N PRO A 303 -5.65 37.47 7.91
CA PRO A 303 -5.87 38.53 8.90
C PRO A 303 -7.01 38.13 9.86
N GLY A 304 -6.86 38.38 11.16
CA GLY A 304 -7.88 38.07 12.17
C GLY A 304 -7.92 36.62 12.70
N GLN A 305 -6.95 35.76 12.36
CA GLN A 305 -6.85 34.42 12.96
C GLN A 305 -6.60 34.48 14.48
N THR A 306 -7.44 33.79 15.26
CA THR A 306 -7.32 33.65 16.72
C THR A 306 -6.22 32.65 17.10
N ARG A 307 -5.69 32.74 18.33
CA ARG A 307 -4.70 31.78 18.86
C ARG A 307 -5.24 30.34 18.86
N LEU A 308 -6.51 30.16 19.22
CA LEU A 308 -7.16 28.85 19.22
C LEU A 308 -7.25 28.22 17.81
N GLN A 309 -7.51 29.02 16.78
CA GLN A 309 -7.51 28.53 15.39
C GLN A 309 -6.12 28.09 14.94
N LEU A 310 -5.09 28.84 15.35
CA LEU A 310 -3.71 28.47 15.05
C LEU A 310 -3.30 27.18 15.78
N ALA A 311 -3.68 27.05 17.05
CA ALA A 311 -3.44 25.84 17.84
C ALA A 311 -4.12 24.62 17.18
N GLY A 312 -5.37 24.75 16.74
CA GLY A 312 -6.07 23.67 16.03
C GLY A 312 -5.37 23.20 14.75
N LEU A 313 -4.78 24.12 13.98
CA LEU A 313 -3.97 23.76 12.80
C LEU A 313 -2.68 23.03 13.19
N PHE A 314 -2.01 23.42 14.26
CA PHE A 314 -0.82 22.71 14.76
C PHE A 314 -1.17 21.33 15.30
N VAL A 315 -2.30 21.17 16.00
CA VAL A 315 -2.78 19.85 16.45
C VAL A 315 -3.06 18.95 15.25
N ALA A 316 -3.75 19.44 14.22
CA ALA A 316 -4.00 18.67 13.01
C ALA A 316 -2.69 18.28 12.30
N ALA A 317 -1.73 19.20 12.20
CA ALA A 317 -0.41 18.91 11.64
C ALA A 317 0.35 17.87 12.47
N GLY A 318 0.33 17.97 13.80
CA GLY A 318 0.99 17.03 14.71
C GLY A 318 0.46 15.61 14.57
N ILE A 319 -0.87 15.44 14.52
CA ILE A 319 -1.52 14.14 14.28
C ILE A 319 -1.07 13.54 12.95
N LEU A 320 -1.08 14.35 11.87
CA LEU A 320 -0.68 13.90 10.54
C LEU A 320 0.80 13.53 10.46
N ILE A 321 1.69 14.30 11.10
CA ILE A 321 3.13 14.02 11.16
C ILE A 321 3.37 12.73 11.95
N ALA A 322 2.72 12.55 13.11
CA ALA A 322 2.85 11.35 13.92
C ALA A 322 2.37 10.10 13.17
N ALA A 323 1.22 10.17 12.50
CA ALA A 323 0.70 9.06 11.69
C ALA A 323 1.59 8.76 10.47
N LEU A 324 2.14 9.78 9.80
CA LEU A 324 3.09 9.59 8.70
C LEU A 324 4.39 8.91 9.15
N ALA A 325 4.82 9.18 10.39
CA ALA A 325 6.03 8.58 10.94
C ALA A 325 5.91 7.05 11.12
N THR A 326 4.70 6.53 11.31
CA THR A 326 4.41 5.09 11.38
C THR A 326 3.98 4.49 10.03
N ALA A 327 3.64 5.33 9.05
CA ALA A 327 3.17 4.90 7.73
C ALA A 327 4.30 4.50 6.78
N LYS A 328 5.26 5.40 6.52
CA LYS A 328 6.40 5.12 5.62
C LYS A 328 7.56 6.06 5.89
N ALA A 329 8.76 5.50 6.03
CA ALA A 329 9.97 6.25 6.38
C ALA A 329 10.39 7.31 5.34
N SER A 330 10.01 7.15 4.06
CA SER A 330 10.38 8.06 2.97
C SER A 330 9.55 9.35 2.91
N ALA A 331 8.33 9.37 3.47
CA ALA A 331 7.40 10.48 3.27
C ALA A 331 7.79 11.77 4.02
N LEU A 332 8.17 11.65 5.30
CA LEU A 332 8.53 12.80 6.14
C LEU A 332 9.84 13.49 5.70
N PRO A 333 10.92 12.77 5.31
CA PRO A 333 12.13 13.41 4.77
C PRO A 333 11.85 14.29 3.54
N VAL A 334 11.07 13.78 2.58
CA VAL A 334 10.69 14.53 1.35
C VAL A 334 9.87 15.77 1.69
N TYR A 335 8.87 15.62 2.57
CA TYR A 335 8.06 16.74 3.07
C TYR A 335 8.91 17.78 3.82
N GLY A 336 9.80 17.30 4.69
CA GLY A 336 10.67 18.11 5.55
C GLY A 336 11.64 18.98 4.75
N ALA A 337 12.23 18.43 3.69
CA ALA A 337 13.10 19.19 2.78
C ALA A 337 12.37 20.37 2.13
N GLY A 338 11.15 20.15 1.62
CA GLY A 338 10.31 21.21 1.09
C GLY A 338 9.93 22.25 2.15
N LEU A 339 9.58 21.80 3.35
CA LEU A 339 9.21 22.69 4.46
C LEU A 339 10.39 23.56 4.91
N ALA A 340 11.60 23.00 4.97
CA ALA A 340 12.82 23.75 5.27
C ALA A 340 13.06 24.85 4.23
N ALA A 341 12.94 24.54 2.94
CA ALA A 341 13.05 25.55 1.88
C ALA A 341 11.98 26.64 1.97
N ALA A 342 10.74 26.27 2.31
CA ALA A 342 9.67 27.23 2.56
C ALA A 342 9.98 28.15 3.77
N TRP A 343 10.56 27.61 4.84
CA TRP A 343 10.99 28.41 5.99
C TRP A 343 12.12 29.37 5.63
N VAL A 344 13.15 28.91 4.91
CA VAL A 344 14.24 29.78 4.40
C VAL A 344 13.67 30.89 3.55
N TYR A 345 12.82 30.55 2.58
CA TYR A 345 12.17 31.50 1.68
C TYR A 345 11.40 32.59 2.43
N LEU A 346 10.57 32.19 3.42
CA LEU A 346 9.79 33.14 4.23
C LEU A 346 10.68 34.00 5.12
N THR A 347 11.73 33.41 5.69
CA THR A 347 12.64 34.08 6.63
C THR A 347 13.47 35.14 5.92
N VAL A 348 14.14 34.77 4.82
CA VAL A 348 14.95 35.68 4.00
C VAL A 348 14.09 36.83 3.48
N ARG A 349 12.90 36.51 2.97
CA ARG A 349 12.05 37.52 2.34
C ARG A 349 11.37 38.46 3.32
N ALA A 350 11.03 37.98 4.51
CA ALA A 350 10.43 38.81 5.55
C ALA A 350 11.46 39.55 6.41
N GLY A 351 12.75 39.22 6.29
CA GLY A 351 13.82 39.74 7.16
C GLY A 351 13.67 39.30 8.63
N ARG A 352 12.86 38.29 8.92
CA ARG A 352 12.56 37.81 10.27
C ARG A 352 12.22 36.33 10.28
N LEU A 353 12.58 35.64 11.37
CA LEU A 353 12.32 34.21 11.53
C LEU A 353 10.82 33.89 11.48
N ASN A 354 10.45 32.96 10.59
CA ASN A 354 9.08 32.44 10.60
C ASN A 354 8.94 31.30 11.63
N LEU A 355 8.54 31.67 12.84
CA LEU A 355 8.40 30.73 13.95
C LEU A 355 7.41 29.59 13.66
N ARG A 356 6.41 29.79 12.80
CA ARG A 356 5.40 28.77 12.52
C ARG A 356 5.97 27.61 11.73
N SER A 357 6.70 27.90 10.66
CA SER A 357 7.35 26.85 9.89
C SER A 357 8.53 26.25 10.66
N LEU A 358 9.18 27.01 11.56
CA LEU A 358 10.17 26.44 12.48
C LEU A 358 9.55 25.41 13.43
N VAL A 359 8.41 25.73 14.06
CA VAL A 359 7.69 24.77 14.92
C VAL A 359 7.26 23.53 14.15
N LEU A 360 6.78 23.69 12.92
CA LEU A 360 6.40 22.56 12.08
C LEU A 360 7.61 21.70 11.67
N ALA A 361 8.74 22.33 11.32
CA ALA A 361 9.98 21.63 11.02
C ALA A 361 10.54 20.89 12.25
N ALA A 362 10.47 21.52 13.42
CA ALA A 362 10.83 20.89 14.69
C ALA A 362 9.92 19.70 15.02
N ALA A 363 8.61 19.77 14.72
CA ALA A 363 7.69 18.65 14.89
C ALA A 363 8.03 17.48 13.96
N VAL A 364 8.37 17.75 12.69
CA VAL A 364 8.83 16.72 11.73
C VAL A 364 10.12 16.08 12.23
N ALA A 365 11.13 16.88 12.57
CA ALA A 365 12.41 16.40 13.06
C ALA A 365 12.24 15.59 14.36
N GLY A 366 11.48 16.11 15.32
CA GLY A 366 11.19 15.45 16.58
C GLY A 366 10.47 14.12 16.41
N SER A 367 9.48 14.04 15.50
CA SER A 367 8.77 12.78 15.21
C SER A 367 9.67 11.76 14.54
N TYR A 368 10.53 12.20 13.60
CA TYR A 368 11.50 11.33 12.96
C TYR A 368 12.53 10.79 13.96
N LEU A 369 13.10 11.66 14.81
CA LEU A 369 14.04 11.27 15.86
C LEU A 369 13.38 10.32 16.88
N PHE A 370 12.13 10.59 17.26
CA PHE A 370 11.37 9.70 18.14
C PHE A 370 11.21 8.31 17.54
N VAL A 371 10.76 8.19 16.29
CA VAL A 371 10.63 6.89 15.61
C VAL A 371 11.98 6.20 15.49
N PHE A 372 13.03 6.93 15.11
CA PHE A 372 14.38 6.37 14.99
C PHE A 372 14.91 5.81 16.32
N PHE A 373 14.81 6.57 17.42
CA PHE A 373 15.35 6.13 18.70
C PHE A 373 14.45 5.16 19.45
N VAL A 374 13.12 5.27 19.33
CA VAL A 374 12.16 4.47 20.11
C VAL A 374 11.69 3.25 19.35
N ALA A 375 11.17 3.43 18.13
CA ALA A 375 10.62 2.32 17.33
C ALA A 375 11.74 1.52 16.65
N LEU A 376 12.69 2.20 16.02
CA LEU A 376 13.82 1.55 15.36
C LEU A 376 14.98 1.24 16.32
N ARG A 377 14.94 1.72 17.58
CA ARG A 377 15.98 1.51 18.59
C ARG A 377 17.40 1.91 18.12
N GLY A 378 17.48 2.95 17.30
CA GLY A 378 18.74 3.40 16.70
C GLY A 378 19.30 2.47 15.62
N THR A 379 18.51 1.50 15.14
CA THR A 379 18.93 0.60 14.06
C THR A 379 19.11 1.42 12.78
N PRO A 380 20.29 1.39 12.15
CA PRO A 380 20.53 2.15 10.94
C PRO A 380 19.76 1.54 9.76
N SER A 381 19.43 2.42 8.82
CA SER A 381 18.73 2.05 7.58
C SER A 381 19.57 1.10 6.72
N MET A 382 18.91 0.18 6.01
CA MET A 382 19.54 -0.62 4.94
C MET A 382 19.89 0.23 3.70
N VAL A 383 19.24 1.40 3.58
CA VAL A 383 19.55 2.36 2.52
C VAL A 383 20.88 3.04 2.80
N THR A 384 21.86 2.80 1.93
CA THR A 384 23.22 3.36 1.98
C THR A 384 23.38 4.55 1.04
N PHE A 385 24.42 5.36 1.25
CA PHE A 385 24.80 6.44 0.34
C PHE A 385 25.71 5.90 -0.76
N GLU A 386 25.12 5.59 -1.93
CA GLU A 386 25.85 5.07 -3.09
C GLU A 386 25.45 5.84 -4.36
N PRO A 387 26.09 7.01 -4.62
CA PRO A 387 25.74 7.87 -5.74
C PRO A 387 25.70 7.15 -7.08
N ALA A 388 24.65 7.44 -7.85
CA ALA A 388 24.36 6.89 -9.17
C ALA A 388 24.22 5.36 -9.22
N LYS A 389 24.27 4.62 -8.11
CA LYS A 389 24.11 3.16 -8.12
C LYS A 389 22.71 2.75 -8.53
N THR A 390 21.69 3.52 -8.15
CA THR A 390 20.31 3.33 -8.66
C THR A 390 20.27 3.39 -10.18
N PHE A 391 20.88 4.42 -10.81
CA PHE A 391 20.91 4.52 -12.27
C PHE A 391 21.76 3.43 -12.94
N ARG A 392 22.86 3.00 -12.31
CA ARG A 392 23.69 1.88 -12.78
C ARG A 392 22.91 0.56 -12.76
N HIS A 393 22.21 0.29 -11.66
CA HIS A 393 21.38 -0.89 -11.53
C HIS A 393 20.29 -0.92 -12.60
N LEU A 394 19.66 0.23 -12.85
CA LEU A 394 18.66 0.33 -13.91
C LEU A 394 19.26 0.18 -15.31
N LEU A 395 20.47 0.68 -15.54
CA LEU A 395 21.20 0.45 -16.80
C LEU A 395 21.47 -1.04 -17.01
N ASP A 396 21.88 -1.75 -15.95
CA ASP A 396 22.14 -3.20 -15.98
C ASP A 396 20.90 -4.03 -16.33
N GLU A 397 19.70 -3.57 -15.98
CA GLU A 397 18.43 -4.22 -16.36
C GLU A 397 18.04 -3.97 -17.82
N MET A 398 18.51 -2.86 -18.41
CA MET A 398 18.05 -2.40 -19.72
C MET A 398 18.97 -2.76 -20.87
N THR A 399 20.27 -2.91 -20.63
CA THR A 399 21.24 -3.11 -21.70
C THR A 399 22.45 -3.92 -21.24
N THR A 400 23.09 -4.59 -22.18
CA THR A 400 24.35 -5.29 -21.97
C THR A 400 25.56 -4.35 -22.07
N GLU A 401 25.43 -3.15 -22.68
CA GLU A 401 26.50 -2.17 -22.78
C GLU A 401 26.57 -1.22 -21.58
N ARG A 402 27.61 -1.39 -20.75
CA ARG A 402 27.83 -0.61 -19.53
C ARG A 402 28.76 0.58 -19.75
N THR A 403 28.37 1.50 -20.62
CA THR A 403 29.17 2.71 -20.88
C THR A 403 28.75 3.87 -19.97
N THR A 404 29.71 4.75 -19.62
CA THR A 404 29.42 5.99 -18.88
C THR A 404 28.44 6.89 -19.62
N ALA A 405 28.51 6.90 -20.97
CA ALA A 405 27.58 7.65 -21.80
C ALA A 405 26.14 7.16 -21.63
N ALA A 406 25.92 5.84 -21.67
CA ALA A 406 24.60 5.24 -21.45
C ALA A 406 24.07 5.54 -20.04
N LEU A 407 24.92 5.45 -19.01
CA LEU A 407 24.55 5.82 -17.65
C LEU A 407 24.08 7.28 -17.54
N VAL A 408 24.82 8.21 -18.16
CA VAL A 408 24.45 9.64 -18.17
C VAL A 408 23.13 9.84 -18.89
N VAL A 409 22.93 9.20 -20.06
CA VAL A 409 21.66 9.26 -20.80
C VAL A 409 20.49 8.80 -19.93
N VAL A 410 20.61 7.63 -19.28
CA VAL A 410 19.56 7.10 -18.39
C VAL A 410 19.27 8.06 -17.25
N ALA A 411 20.31 8.53 -16.54
CA ALA A 411 20.15 9.45 -15.43
C ALA A 411 19.46 10.75 -15.85
N VAL A 412 19.84 11.30 -17.01
CA VAL A 412 19.24 12.52 -17.58
C VAL A 412 17.79 12.30 -18.00
N VAL A 413 17.50 11.24 -18.76
CA VAL A 413 16.16 10.92 -19.24
C VAL A 413 15.19 10.74 -18.06
N VAL A 414 15.59 9.95 -17.06
CA VAL A 414 14.78 9.70 -15.85
C VAL A 414 14.59 10.99 -15.05
N SER A 415 15.66 11.76 -14.83
CA SER A 415 15.58 13.00 -14.06
C SER A 415 14.69 14.05 -14.74
N ILE A 416 14.81 14.21 -16.07
CA ILE A 416 13.94 15.10 -16.84
C ILE A 416 12.48 14.62 -16.73
N GLY A 417 12.24 13.32 -16.84
CA GLY A 417 10.90 12.75 -16.70
C GLY A 417 10.21 13.11 -15.40
N TRP A 418 10.90 12.91 -14.29
CA TRP A 418 10.39 13.20 -12.97
C TRP A 418 10.28 14.71 -12.66
N LEU A 419 11.10 15.55 -13.29
CA LEU A 419 11.07 17.00 -13.09
C LEU A 419 10.15 17.74 -14.06
N MET A 420 9.68 17.09 -15.13
CA MET A 420 8.81 17.73 -16.12
C MET A 420 7.50 18.30 -15.53
N PRO A 421 6.82 17.65 -14.57
CA PRO A 421 5.68 18.26 -13.87
C PRO A 421 6.01 19.61 -13.21
N ALA A 422 7.28 19.85 -12.86
CA ALA A 422 7.73 21.11 -12.28
C ALA A 422 7.58 22.30 -13.25
N ALA A 423 7.52 22.06 -14.56
CA ALA A 423 7.26 23.10 -15.56
C ALA A 423 5.95 23.86 -15.31
N GLY A 424 4.97 23.22 -14.65
CA GLY A 424 3.75 23.88 -14.17
C GLY A 424 4.01 25.13 -13.34
N ALA A 425 5.11 25.17 -12.58
CA ALA A 425 5.50 26.34 -11.78
C ALA A 425 5.68 27.61 -12.62
N LEU A 426 6.07 27.49 -13.89
CA LEU A 426 6.27 28.63 -14.80
C LEU A 426 4.97 29.36 -15.14
N LEU A 427 3.81 28.69 -14.99
CA LEU A 427 2.49 29.27 -15.25
C LEU A 427 1.84 29.91 -14.01
N ILE A 428 2.47 29.75 -12.84
CA ILE A 428 1.99 30.30 -11.58
C ILE A 428 2.19 31.84 -11.61
N ARG A 429 1.07 32.58 -11.63
CA ARG A 429 1.03 34.05 -11.85
C ARG A 429 1.87 34.86 -10.85
N ARG A 430 2.30 36.07 -11.29
CA ARG A 430 2.91 37.17 -10.50
C ARG A 430 2.16 37.62 -9.20
N ARG A 431 0.99 37.07 -8.86
CA ARG A 431 0.34 37.31 -7.55
C ARG A 431 0.94 36.47 -6.41
N LEU A 432 1.79 35.50 -6.77
CA LEU A 432 2.42 34.52 -5.88
C LEU A 432 3.82 34.78 -5.33
N PRO A 433 4.52 35.91 -5.57
CA PRO A 433 5.82 36.11 -4.94
C PRO A 433 5.79 35.99 -3.41
N ARG A 434 4.64 35.95 -2.73
CA ARG A 434 4.45 35.79 -1.28
C ARG A 434 4.01 34.40 -0.81
N ASP A 435 3.70 33.48 -1.72
CA ASP A 435 3.24 32.15 -1.33
C ASP A 435 4.44 31.19 -1.24
N PRO A 436 4.71 30.58 -0.07
CA PRO A 436 5.83 29.65 0.09
C PRO A 436 5.56 28.25 -0.50
N MET A 437 4.29 27.93 -0.80
CA MET A 437 3.92 26.57 -1.19
C MET A 437 4.52 26.12 -2.55
N PRO A 438 4.67 26.95 -3.60
CA PRO A 438 5.35 26.51 -4.83
C PRO A 438 6.80 26.10 -4.58
N VAL A 439 7.52 26.84 -3.72
CA VAL A 439 8.90 26.50 -3.33
C VAL A 439 8.93 25.18 -2.57
N MET A 440 8.02 25.01 -1.61
CA MET A 440 7.89 23.77 -0.85
C MET A 440 7.68 22.56 -1.75
N LEU A 441 6.69 22.64 -2.66
CA LEU A 441 6.34 21.56 -3.56
C LEU A 441 7.48 21.24 -4.54
N LEU A 442 8.13 22.28 -5.10
CA LEU A 442 9.27 22.11 -6.01
C LEU A 442 10.46 21.44 -5.33
N VAL A 443 10.85 21.92 -4.14
CA VAL A 443 11.98 21.35 -3.41
C VAL A 443 11.68 19.95 -2.89
N SER A 444 10.43 19.66 -2.50
CA SER A 444 10.03 18.28 -2.15
C SER A 444 10.25 17.34 -3.34
N LEU A 445 9.77 17.71 -4.54
CA LEU A 445 9.98 16.93 -5.75
C LEU A 445 11.47 16.75 -6.09
N LEU A 446 12.25 17.84 -6.05
CA LEU A 446 13.70 17.79 -6.30
C LEU A 446 14.41 16.89 -5.28
N SER A 447 14.06 17.01 -4.00
CA SER A 447 14.66 16.19 -2.93
C SER A 447 14.39 14.71 -3.13
N ALA A 448 13.20 14.35 -3.64
CA ALA A 448 12.83 12.98 -3.95
C ALA A 448 13.69 12.41 -5.11
N VAL A 449 13.89 13.18 -6.18
CA VAL A 449 14.76 12.81 -7.32
C VAL A 449 16.21 12.66 -6.87
N VAL A 450 16.71 13.62 -6.10
CA VAL A 450 18.09 13.63 -5.60
C VAL A 450 18.32 12.48 -4.63
N ALA A 451 17.41 12.23 -3.68
CA ALA A 451 17.54 11.13 -2.73
C ALA A 451 17.63 9.78 -3.46
N THR A 452 16.77 9.54 -4.44
CA THR A 452 16.81 8.32 -5.26
C THR A 452 18.12 8.15 -6.04
N GLY A 453 18.72 9.26 -6.51
CA GLY A 453 19.98 9.24 -7.25
C GLY A 453 21.23 9.08 -6.36
N LEU A 454 21.14 9.47 -5.09
CA LEU A 454 22.25 9.43 -4.12
C LEU A 454 22.25 8.20 -3.21
N LEU A 455 21.07 7.63 -2.98
CA LEU A 455 20.88 6.51 -2.08
C LEU A 455 20.69 5.21 -2.86
N TYR A 456 20.98 4.08 -2.23
CA TYR A 456 20.75 2.75 -2.81
C TYR A 456 20.43 1.72 -1.74
N ASP A 457 19.62 0.75 -2.11
CA ASP A 457 19.34 -0.47 -1.36
C ASP A 457 19.09 -1.59 -2.37
N ASP A 458 19.58 -2.81 -2.08
CA ASP A 458 19.43 -3.96 -2.99
C ASP A 458 17.94 -4.37 -3.13
N GLY A 459 17.13 -4.14 -2.10
CA GLY A 459 15.67 -4.28 -2.12
C GLY A 459 14.93 -3.14 -2.82
N GLN A 460 15.66 -2.18 -3.39
CA GLN A 460 15.12 -0.99 -4.06
C GLN A 460 14.31 -0.08 -3.12
N ALA A 461 14.61 -0.08 -1.80
CA ALA A 461 13.90 0.75 -0.84
C ALA A 461 14.05 2.27 -1.08
N GLN A 462 15.11 2.71 -1.76
CA GLN A 462 15.32 4.12 -2.13
C GLN A 462 14.29 4.64 -3.14
N LEU A 463 13.66 3.78 -3.95
CA LEU A 463 12.67 4.24 -4.95
C LEU A 463 11.41 4.80 -4.27
N PHE A 464 11.13 4.43 -3.02
CA PHE A 464 10.01 5.00 -2.26
C PHE A 464 10.17 6.51 -1.96
N PHE A 465 11.37 7.10 -2.10
CA PHE A 465 11.54 8.54 -2.08
C PHE A 465 10.90 9.19 -3.31
N ILE A 466 11.18 8.69 -4.52
CA ILE A 466 10.60 9.26 -5.74
C ILE A 466 9.08 9.07 -5.82
N ARG A 467 8.57 7.93 -5.36
CA ARG A 467 7.12 7.65 -5.23
C ARG A 467 6.42 8.67 -4.35
N SER A 468 7.08 9.07 -3.27
CA SER A 468 6.59 10.13 -2.39
C SER A 468 6.66 11.51 -3.06
N GLY A 469 7.66 11.74 -3.93
CA GLY A 469 7.84 12.94 -4.75
C GLY A 469 6.75 13.18 -5.79
N PHE A 470 6.16 12.12 -6.35
CA PHE A 470 5.17 12.17 -7.44
C PHE A 470 4.04 13.19 -7.18
N ILE A 471 3.42 13.12 -6.01
CA ILE A 471 2.24 13.94 -5.71
C ILE A 471 2.57 15.44 -5.64
N TYR A 472 3.80 15.79 -5.26
CA TYR A 472 4.26 17.18 -5.25
C TYR A 472 4.34 17.74 -6.67
N GLY A 473 4.83 16.95 -7.63
CA GLY A 473 4.84 17.28 -9.05
C GLY A 473 3.43 17.47 -9.62
N VAL A 474 2.51 16.56 -9.31
CA VAL A 474 1.08 16.67 -9.71
C VAL A 474 0.46 17.96 -9.18
N LEU A 475 0.68 18.31 -7.92
CA LEU A 475 0.13 19.52 -7.33
C LEU A 475 0.75 20.80 -7.94
N LEU A 476 2.04 20.78 -8.29
CA LEU A 476 2.71 21.90 -8.95
C LEU A 476 2.17 22.13 -10.38
N ALA A 477 2.04 21.04 -11.15
CA ALA A 477 1.42 21.03 -12.47
C ALA A 477 -0.04 21.52 -12.43
N THR A 478 -0.81 21.01 -11.46
CA THR A 478 -2.19 21.43 -11.19
C THR A 478 -2.27 22.91 -10.91
N TRP A 479 -1.35 23.45 -10.11
CA TRP A 479 -1.36 24.88 -9.80
C TRP A 479 -1.08 25.73 -11.04
N GLY A 480 -0.10 25.33 -11.84
CA GLY A 480 0.19 25.98 -13.12
C GLY A 480 -1.03 26.05 -14.04
N LEU A 481 -1.61 24.90 -14.37
CA LEU A 481 -2.79 24.80 -15.23
C LEU A 481 -4.05 25.42 -14.60
N GLY A 482 -4.19 25.32 -13.28
CA GLY A 482 -5.26 25.95 -12.52
C GLY A 482 -5.17 27.47 -12.47
N SER A 483 -4.01 28.07 -12.80
CA SER A 483 -3.78 29.51 -12.83
C SER A 483 -4.18 30.18 -14.15
N LEU A 484 -4.55 29.37 -15.16
CA LEU A 484 -4.91 29.84 -16.50
C LEU A 484 -6.21 30.65 -16.52
N ASP A 485 -6.28 31.56 -17.49
CA ASP A 485 -7.51 32.28 -17.84
C ASP A 485 -8.43 31.41 -18.71
N ARG A 486 -9.74 31.68 -18.70
CA ARG A 486 -10.73 30.85 -19.42
C ARG A 486 -10.37 30.62 -20.90
N ARG A 487 -9.88 31.67 -21.58
CA ARG A 487 -9.47 31.61 -22.98
C ARG A 487 -8.22 30.74 -23.21
N GLN A 488 -7.34 30.65 -22.22
CA GLN A 488 -6.08 29.91 -22.34
C GLN A 488 -6.32 28.39 -22.28
N TYR A 489 -7.42 27.92 -21.68
CA TYR A 489 -7.76 26.49 -21.68
C TYR A 489 -8.04 25.95 -23.08
N TYR A 490 -8.58 26.77 -24.00
CA TYR A 490 -8.81 26.36 -25.39
C TYR A 490 -7.50 26.06 -26.15
N VAL A 491 -6.39 26.64 -25.71
CA VAL A 491 -5.06 26.41 -26.29
C VAL A 491 -4.30 25.35 -25.50
N ALA A 492 -4.48 25.31 -24.17
CA ALA A 492 -3.83 24.31 -23.32
C ALA A 492 -4.32 22.87 -23.60
N ALA A 493 -5.60 22.68 -23.91
CA ALA A 493 -6.16 21.37 -24.21
C ALA A 493 -5.52 20.70 -25.46
N PRO A 494 -5.48 21.33 -26.65
CA PRO A 494 -4.78 20.76 -27.80
C PRO A 494 -3.27 20.65 -27.56
N ALA A 495 -2.66 21.58 -26.81
CA ALA A 495 -1.25 21.49 -26.43
C ALA A 495 -0.95 20.25 -25.57
N LEU A 496 -1.80 19.91 -24.60
CA LEU A 496 -1.69 18.67 -23.84
C LEU A 496 -1.75 17.44 -24.76
N LEU A 497 -2.70 17.41 -25.69
CA LEU A 497 -2.84 16.31 -26.65
C LEU A 497 -1.62 16.17 -27.57
N ILE A 498 -0.99 17.28 -27.98
CA ILE A 498 0.27 17.26 -28.72
C ILE A 498 1.38 16.61 -27.88
N GLY A 499 1.49 16.95 -26.61
CA GLY A 499 2.45 16.32 -25.70
C GLY A 499 2.23 14.82 -25.55
N VAL A 500 0.97 14.41 -25.41
CA VAL A 500 0.57 12.99 -25.37
C VAL A 500 0.97 12.29 -26.66
N ALA A 501 0.60 12.84 -27.81
CA ALA A 501 0.96 12.28 -29.11
C ALA A 501 2.48 12.19 -29.29
N ALA A 502 3.22 13.20 -28.83
CA ALA A 502 4.68 13.23 -28.92
C ALA A 502 5.34 12.11 -28.10
N ILE A 503 4.93 11.88 -26.85
CA ILE A 503 5.52 10.81 -26.03
C ILE A 503 5.15 9.42 -26.55
N TYR A 504 3.90 9.22 -27.00
CA TYR A 504 3.49 7.94 -27.59
C TYR A 504 4.18 7.67 -28.92
N TRP A 505 4.42 8.72 -29.71
CA TRP A 505 5.21 8.60 -30.93
C TRP A 505 6.68 8.26 -30.63
N GLY A 506 7.28 8.89 -29.62
CA GLY A 506 8.61 8.53 -29.14
C GLY A 506 8.70 7.07 -28.73
N ARG A 507 7.73 6.61 -27.93
CA ARG A 507 7.57 5.21 -27.50
C ARG A 507 7.41 4.22 -28.66
N TYR A 508 6.58 4.55 -29.63
CA TYR A 508 6.36 3.73 -30.83
C TYR A 508 7.62 3.58 -31.69
N ARG A 509 8.52 4.58 -31.65
CA ARG A 509 9.82 4.55 -32.33
C ARG A 509 10.94 3.93 -31.51
N SER A 510 10.65 3.46 -30.29
CA SER A 510 11.61 2.70 -29.48
C SER A 510 11.78 1.32 -30.07
N GLU A 511 13.02 0.86 -30.17
CA GLU A 511 13.31 -0.56 -30.40
C GLU A 511 12.90 -1.38 -29.16
N ASP A 512 12.61 -2.66 -29.35
CA ASP A 512 12.18 -3.58 -28.29
C ASP A 512 13.32 -3.96 -27.33
N SER A 513 14.58 -3.71 -27.71
CA SER A 513 15.76 -3.89 -26.89
C SER A 513 16.83 -2.89 -27.29
N CYS A 514 17.52 -2.27 -26.32
CA CYS A 514 18.56 -1.28 -26.62
C CYS A 514 19.98 -1.78 -26.36
N GLY A 515 20.81 -1.71 -27.40
CA GLY A 515 22.24 -2.02 -27.32
C GLY A 515 23.11 -0.86 -26.80
N GLY A 516 22.80 0.40 -27.14
CA GLY A 516 23.70 1.54 -26.88
C GLY A 516 23.02 2.85 -26.44
N PRO A 517 23.80 3.91 -26.12
CA PRO A 517 23.29 5.17 -25.58
C PRO A 517 22.35 5.92 -26.54
N ASP A 518 22.58 5.83 -27.85
CA ASP A 518 21.73 6.47 -28.86
C ASP A 518 20.32 5.86 -28.88
N CYS A 519 20.21 4.53 -28.75
CA CYS A 519 18.93 3.84 -28.62
C CYS A 519 18.18 4.26 -27.36
N LEU A 520 18.90 4.39 -26.22
CA LEU A 520 18.30 4.86 -24.97
C LEU A 520 17.79 6.30 -25.10
N ALA A 521 18.54 7.19 -25.76
CA ALA A 521 18.13 8.58 -25.94
C ALA A 521 17.00 8.76 -26.98
N GLN A 522 16.92 7.90 -27.98
CA GLN A 522 16.07 8.06 -29.16
C GLN A 522 14.59 8.32 -28.85
N PRO A 523 13.90 7.55 -27.98
CA PRO A 523 12.48 7.78 -27.73
C PRO A 523 12.20 9.15 -27.11
N LEU A 524 13.03 9.59 -26.16
CA LEU A 524 12.90 10.91 -25.56
C LEU A 524 13.26 11.99 -26.59
N ALA A 525 14.30 11.81 -27.40
CA ALA A 525 14.68 12.75 -28.43
C ALA A 525 13.56 12.95 -29.46
N VAL A 526 12.97 11.86 -29.97
CA VAL A 526 11.82 11.89 -30.89
C VAL A 526 10.64 12.60 -30.24
N ALA A 527 10.34 12.29 -28.98
CA ALA A 527 9.25 12.94 -28.25
C ALA A 527 9.51 14.45 -28.07
N LEU A 528 10.71 14.86 -27.67
CA LEU A 528 11.08 16.27 -27.50
C LEU A 528 11.07 17.05 -28.82
N VAL A 529 11.56 16.47 -29.92
CA VAL A 529 11.52 17.09 -31.24
C VAL A 529 10.07 17.26 -31.72
N THR A 530 9.26 16.21 -31.60
CA THR A 530 7.84 16.24 -31.97
C THR A 530 7.08 17.28 -31.14
N ALA A 531 7.37 17.34 -29.84
CA ALA A 531 6.84 18.35 -28.93
C ALA A 531 7.26 19.76 -29.35
N ALA A 532 8.54 20.00 -29.66
CA ALA A 532 9.03 21.31 -30.08
C ALA A 532 8.38 21.79 -31.39
N VAL A 533 8.24 20.90 -32.38
CA VAL A 533 7.52 21.17 -33.63
C VAL A 533 6.05 21.49 -33.33
N GLY A 534 5.38 20.69 -32.49
CA GLY A 534 4.00 20.92 -32.10
C GLY A 534 3.78 22.25 -31.37
N VAL A 535 4.71 22.65 -30.48
CA VAL A 535 4.73 23.97 -29.83
C VAL A 535 4.86 25.08 -30.88
N GLY A 536 5.80 24.92 -31.83
CA GLY A 536 6.02 25.85 -32.94
C GLY A 536 4.77 26.05 -33.80
N VAL A 537 4.20 24.95 -34.31
CA VAL A 537 3.01 24.96 -35.17
C VAL A 537 1.81 25.56 -34.44
N LEU A 538 1.48 25.07 -33.24
CA LEU A 538 0.32 25.58 -32.49
C LEU A 538 0.51 27.05 -32.09
N GLY A 539 1.73 27.44 -31.70
CA GLY A 539 2.05 28.83 -31.36
C GLY A 539 1.90 29.78 -32.53
N LEU A 540 2.34 29.37 -33.73
CA LEU A 540 2.18 30.13 -34.97
C LEU A 540 0.71 30.22 -35.40
N LEU A 541 -0.07 29.13 -35.29
CA LEU A 541 -1.49 29.12 -35.64
C LEU A 541 -2.32 30.04 -34.74
N VAL A 542 -2.04 30.04 -33.44
CA VAL A 542 -2.77 30.86 -32.46
C VAL A 542 -2.33 32.33 -32.50
N ARG A 543 -1.16 32.64 -33.10
CA ARG A 543 -0.56 34.00 -33.16
C ARG A 543 -0.58 34.72 -31.81
N GLY A 544 -0.34 33.98 -30.74
CA GLY A 544 -0.50 34.46 -29.37
C GLY A 544 0.69 35.27 -28.86
N ALA A 545 0.46 36.06 -27.81
CA ALA A 545 1.53 36.73 -27.07
C ALA A 545 2.53 35.71 -26.45
N ARG A 546 3.70 36.18 -25.99
CA ARG A 546 4.72 35.35 -25.29
C ARG A 546 4.15 34.46 -24.18
N ARG A 547 3.11 34.93 -23.48
CA ARG A 547 2.43 34.16 -22.44
C ARG A 547 1.65 32.97 -23.00
N THR A 548 1.05 33.08 -24.18
CA THR A 548 0.38 31.96 -24.86
C THR A 548 1.38 30.90 -25.26
N TRP A 549 2.55 31.30 -25.77
CA TRP A 549 3.66 30.39 -26.05
C TRP A 549 4.12 29.63 -24.81
N ALA A 550 4.27 30.31 -23.66
CA ALA A 550 4.59 29.64 -22.40
C ALA A 550 3.51 28.64 -21.97
N VAL A 551 2.22 28.97 -22.15
CA VAL A 551 1.11 28.04 -21.87
C VAL A 551 1.18 26.81 -22.76
N ILE A 552 1.42 26.99 -24.07
CA ILE A 552 1.56 25.89 -25.02
C ILE A 552 2.75 25.01 -24.63
N ALA A 553 3.92 25.58 -24.41
CA ALA A 553 5.13 24.83 -24.08
C ALA A 553 4.97 24.01 -22.78
N VAL A 554 4.43 24.62 -21.73
CA VAL A 554 4.20 23.91 -20.46
C VAL A 554 3.10 22.86 -20.60
N ALA A 555 2.01 23.14 -21.33
CA ALA A 555 0.96 22.16 -21.57
C ALA A 555 1.47 20.96 -22.38
N VAL A 556 2.28 21.17 -23.41
CA VAL A 556 2.94 20.10 -24.16
C VAL A 556 3.85 19.29 -23.25
N ALA A 557 4.71 19.94 -22.46
CA ALA A 557 5.58 19.24 -21.50
C ALA A 557 4.77 18.39 -20.52
N LEU A 558 3.71 18.94 -19.91
CA LEU A 558 2.83 18.17 -19.03
C LEU A 558 2.12 17.02 -19.76
N GLY A 559 1.74 17.20 -21.04
CA GLY A 559 1.16 16.14 -21.86
C GLY A 559 2.12 14.99 -22.13
N MET A 560 3.42 15.26 -22.23
CA MET A 560 4.44 14.22 -22.40
C MET A 560 4.54 13.31 -21.16
N THR A 561 4.18 13.81 -19.97
CA THR A 561 4.22 13.01 -18.73
C THR A 561 3.12 11.94 -18.63
N VAL A 562 2.39 11.61 -19.69
CA VAL A 562 1.34 10.59 -19.61
C VAL A 562 1.94 9.18 -19.50
N SER A 563 1.49 8.43 -18.48
CA SER A 563 1.96 7.08 -18.18
C SER A 563 1.63 6.10 -19.32
N PRO A 564 2.55 5.19 -19.69
CA PRO A 564 2.25 4.17 -20.69
C PRO A 564 1.17 3.19 -20.20
N THR A 565 1.02 3.02 -18.88
CA THR A 565 0.00 2.18 -18.22
C THR A 565 -1.42 2.49 -18.68
N LEU A 566 -1.70 3.76 -19.03
CA LEU A 566 -3.03 4.18 -19.46
C LEU A 566 -3.37 3.69 -20.88
N ALA A 567 -2.37 3.51 -21.74
CA ALA A 567 -2.55 2.95 -23.09
C ALA A 567 -2.46 1.43 -23.11
N SER A 568 -1.69 0.83 -22.21
CA SER A 568 -1.48 -0.63 -22.15
C SER A 568 -2.50 -1.34 -21.23
N LEU A 569 -3.70 -0.78 -21.08
CA LEU A 569 -4.84 -1.43 -20.40
C LEU A 569 -5.18 -2.83 -20.97
N GLN A 570 -4.71 -3.14 -22.18
CA GLN A 570 -4.85 -4.44 -22.82
C GLN A 570 -3.71 -5.41 -22.45
N ASP A 571 -2.44 -5.01 -22.45
CA ASP A 571 -1.31 -5.92 -22.17
C ASP A 571 -1.09 -6.17 -20.66
N PHE A 572 -1.40 -5.18 -19.80
CA PHE A 572 -1.34 -5.34 -18.33
C PHE A 572 -2.44 -6.22 -17.74
N ALA A 573 -3.34 -6.78 -18.56
CA ALA A 573 -4.41 -7.65 -18.09
C ALA A 573 -3.92 -9.01 -17.55
N THR A 574 -2.64 -9.34 -17.76
CA THR A 574 -1.95 -10.54 -17.25
C THR A 574 -0.63 -10.14 -16.59
N PRO A 575 -0.67 -9.58 -15.36
CA PRO A 575 0.56 -9.19 -14.68
C PRO A 575 1.47 -10.41 -14.44
N PRO A 576 2.80 -10.25 -14.51
CA PRO A 576 3.72 -11.35 -14.26
C PRO A 576 3.65 -11.75 -12.79
N LEU A 577 3.00 -12.88 -12.52
CA LEU A 577 3.11 -13.60 -11.24
C LEU A 577 4.51 -14.22 -11.12
N THR A 578 4.86 -14.69 -9.93
CA THR A 578 6.04 -15.53 -9.82
C THR A 578 5.88 -16.77 -10.71
N THR A 579 6.97 -17.21 -11.34
CA THR A 579 6.96 -18.45 -12.13
C THR A 579 6.92 -19.70 -11.24
N TYR A 580 7.28 -19.55 -9.97
CA TYR A 580 7.31 -20.60 -8.95
C TYR A 580 6.12 -20.51 -7.98
N GLU A 581 5.76 -21.66 -7.40
CA GLU A 581 4.72 -21.79 -6.37
C GLU A 581 5.28 -21.44 -4.98
N SER A 582 5.15 -20.17 -4.60
CA SER A 582 5.65 -19.67 -3.31
C SER A 582 4.83 -20.17 -2.12
N VAL A 583 3.52 -20.39 -2.29
CA VAL A 583 2.66 -21.02 -1.28
C VAL A 583 2.45 -22.47 -1.67
N ALA A 584 2.59 -23.37 -0.70
CA ALA A 584 2.42 -24.80 -0.93
C ALA A 584 0.99 -25.15 -1.37
N PRO A 585 0.80 -26.12 -2.30
CA PRO A 585 -0.52 -26.69 -2.57
C PRO A 585 -1.16 -27.21 -1.27
N GLY A 586 -2.31 -26.64 -0.90
CA GLY A 586 -3.00 -26.91 0.36
C GLY A 586 -2.51 -26.10 1.58
N GLY A 587 -1.53 -25.22 1.39
CA GLY A 587 -0.93 -24.40 2.45
C GLY A 587 -1.88 -23.34 3.01
N ILE A 588 -2.67 -22.66 2.18
CA ILE A 588 -3.66 -21.67 2.65
C ILE A 588 -4.70 -22.36 3.55
N GLU A 589 -5.18 -23.54 3.14
CA GLU A 589 -6.13 -24.35 3.91
C GLU A 589 -5.52 -24.83 5.22
N ALA A 590 -4.27 -25.29 5.21
CA ALA A 590 -3.54 -25.72 6.40
C ALA A 590 -3.32 -24.57 7.40
N ALA A 591 -2.89 -23.40 6.92
CA ALA A 591 -2.71 -22.22 7.76
C ALA A 591 -4.05 -21.76 8.37
N ARG A 592 -5.12 -21.69 7.57
CA ARG A 592 -6.47 -21.39 8.07
C ARG A 592 -7.02 -22.48 9.00
N PHE A 593 -6.60 -23.74 8.85
CA PHE A 593 -6.89 -24.80 9.80
C PHE A 593 -6.23 -24.50 11.15
N ILE A 594 -4.95 -24.16 11.19
CA ILE A 594 -4.27 -23.75 12.43
C ILE A 594 -5.00 -22.55 13.04
N ARG A 595 -5.31 -21.51 12.26
CA ARG A 595 -6.04 -20.31 12.73
C ARG A 595 -7.32 -20.65 13.50
N ARG A 596 -8.11 -21.61 13.00
CA ARG A 596 -9.39 -22.03 13.62
C ARG A 596 -9.22 -22.95 14.84
N ASN A 597 -8.07 -23.57 15.02
CA ASN A 597 -7.82 -24.60 16.03
C ASN A 597 -6.74 -24.20 17.05
N SER A 598 -6.29 -22.94 17.07
CA SER A 598 -5.22 -22.43 17.93
C SER A 598 -5.57 -21.08 18.55
N GLY A 599 -4.96 -20.74 19.68
CA GLY A 599 -5.02 -19.39 20.26
C GLY A 599 -4.11 -18.41 19.51
N PRO A 600 -4.39 -17.09 19.50
CA PRO A 600 -3.58 -16.09 18.76
C PRO A 600 -2.10 -16.07 19.13
N ASN A 601 -1.79 -16.43 20.39
CA ASN A 601 -0.42 -16.49 20.92
C ASN A 601 0.30 -17.82 20.64
N ASP A 602 -0.35 -18.80 20.01
CA ASP A 602 0.28 -20.08 19.69
C ASP A 602 1.36 -19.88 18.62
N LEU A 603 2.48 -20.61 18.74
CA LEU A 603 3.63 -20.50 17.86
C LEU A 603 3.75 -21.74 16.95
N ILE A 604 4.04 -21.48 15.68
CA ILE A 604 4.23 -22.51 14.64
C ILE A 604 5.73 -22.68 14.37
N ALA A 605 6.23 -23.90 14.23
CA ALA A 605 7.52 -24.17 13.60
C ALA A 605 7.31 -24.76 12.19
N THR A 606 8.23 -24.55 11.28
CA THR A 606 8.08 -24.97 9.88
C THR A 606 9.40 -25.31 9.21
N ASN A 607 9.39 -26.21 8.23
CA ASN A 607 10.55 -26.51 7.38
C ASN A 607 10.66 -25.55 6.18
N ILE A 608 9.77 -24.55 6.07
CA ILE A 608 9.69 -23.63 4.94
C ILE A 608 10.48 -22.36 5.25
N HIS A 609 11.56 -22.14 4.51
CA HIS A 609 12.39 -20.93 4.65
C HIS A 609 12.57 -20.17 3.33
N CYS A 610 12.66 -20.91 2.23
CA CYS A 610 12.95 -20.37 0.91
C CYS A 610 11.66 -19.91 0.21
N ARG A 611 11.73 -18.82 -0.55
CA ARG A 611 10.59 -18.34 -1.37
C ARG A 611 10.14 -19.34 -2.45
N ASP A 612 11.07 -20.20 -2.89
CA ASP A 612 10.86 -21.24 -3.88
C ASP A 612 11.29 -22.58 -3.28
N ALA A 613 10.36 -23.54 -3.25
CA ALA A 613 10.58 -24.84 -2.64
C ALA A 613 11.42 -25.72 -3.59
N GLY A 614 12.57 -26.19 -3.13
CA GLY A 614 13.45 -27.06 -3.92
C GLY A 614 14.44 -26.33 -4.85
N ALA A 615 14.54 -24.99 -4.76
CA ALA A 615 15.58 -24.25 -5.47
C ALA A 615 16.98 -24.63 -4.96
N GLU A 616 17.95 -24.80 -5.89
CA GLU A 616 19.36 -25.09 -5.54
C GLU A 616 19.97 -24.04 -4.59
N LYS A 617 19.52 -22.79 -4.71
CA LYS A 617 19.90 -21.68 -3.83
C LYS A 617 18.68 -21.16 -3.07
N CYS A 618 18.71 -21.28 -1.74
CA CYS A 618 17.63 -20.80 -0.89
C CYS A 618 17.65 -19.28 -0.72
N LEU A 619 16.62 -18.60 -1.21
CA LEU A 619 16.36 -17.19 -0.92
C LEU A 619 15.32 -17.11 0.21
N THR A 620 15.74 -16.61 1.38
CA THR A 620 15.06 -16.77 2.69
C THR A 620 13.82 -15.86 2.88
N GLY A 621 13.00 -15.72 1.84
CA GLY A 621 11.90 -14.76 1.74
C GLY A 621 10.49 -15.37 1.71
N SER A 622 10.24 -16.45 2.46
CA SER A 622 8.87 -16.98 2.68
C SER A 622 8.22 -16.34 3.90
N TYR A 623 6.99 -15.82 3.76
CA TYR A 623 6.30 -15.10 4.83
C TYR A 623 4.78 -15.40 4.89
N TRP A 624 4.32 -16.46 4.22
CA TRP A 624 2.89 -16.66 3.99
C TRP A 624 2.17 -17.32 5.17
N ILE A 625 2.87 -18.17 5.94
CA ILE A 625 2.27 -18.91 7.05
C ILE A 625 1.67 -17.96 8.09
N PRO A 626 2.39 -16.95 8.63
CA PRO A 626 1.84 -16.09 9.67
C PRO A 626 0.71 -15.21 9.16
N GLY A 627 0.70 -14.88 7.87
CA GLY A 627 -0.37 -14.13 7.25
C GLY A 627 -1.70 -14.89 7.22
N TYR A 628 -1.69 -16.14 6.73
CA TYR A 628 -2.92 -16.94 6.60
C TYR A 628 -3.31 -17.68 7.89
N ALA A 629 -2.34 -18.04 8.73
CA ALA A 629 -2.60 -18.68 10.02
C ALA A 629 -2.97 -17.65 11.08
N GLU A 630 -2.61 -16.38 10.87
CA GLU A 630 -2.72 -15.32 11.86
C GLU A 630 -2.05 -15.68 13.20
N ARG A 631 -0.94 -16.43 13.11
CA ARG A 631 -0.12 -16.88 14.24
C ARG A 631 1.33 -16.57 13.93
N ARG A 632 2.13 -16.40 14.96
CA ARG A 632 3.57 -16.22 14.78
C ARG A 632 4.23 -17.54 14.39
N VAL A 633 5.33 -17.45 13.67
CA VAL A 633 6.19 -18.56 13.30
C VAL A 633 7.54 -18.40 13.98
N LEU A 634 8.09 -19.50 14.49
CA LEU A 634 9.38 -19.55 15.15
C LEU A 634 10.48 -19.07 14.19
N VAL A 635 10.64 -19.77 13.06
CA VAL A 635 11.51 -19.38 11.94
C VAL A 635 10.86 -19.83 10.63
N GLU A 636 10.48 -18.89 9.78
CA GLU A 636 10.10 -19.12 8.37
C GLU A 636 11.16 -18.46 7.47
N GLY A 637 10.89 -17.29 6.90
CA GLY A 637 11.88 -16.44 6.22
C GLY A 637 12.50 -15.39 7.15
N TRP A 638 13.65 -14.83 6.77
CA TRP A 638 14.30 -13.75 7.53
C TRP A 638 14.98 -12.69 6.66
N ALA A 639 14.79 -12.71 5.34
CA ALA A 639 15.41 -11.72 4.47
C ALA A 639 15.03 -10.26 4.79
N TYR A 640 13.88 -10.02 5.44
CA TYR A 640 13.37 -8.67 5.75
C TYR A 640 13.69 -8.15 7.17
N THR A 641 14.39 -8.91 8.02
CA THR A 641 14.54 -8.61 9.47
C THR A 641 15.69 -7.66 9.84
N THR A 642 16.12 -6.78 8.93
CA THR A 642 17.13 -5.74 9.16
C THR A 642 18.48 -6.22 9.69
N ARG A 643 19.39 -6.40 8.72
CA ARG A 643 20.80 -5.97 8.67
C ARG A 643 21.69 -7.12 8.23
N VAL A 644 22.23 -6.90 7.05
CA VAL A 644 23.30 -7.69 6.45
C VAL A 644 24.57 -6.91 6.78
N ASP A 645 25.46 -7.50 7.56
CA ASP A 645 26.77 -6.91 7.86
C ASP A 645 27.61 -6.73 6.59
N ASP A 646 28.58 -5.80 6.62
CA ASP A 646 29.47 -5.49 5.49
C ASP A 646 30.35 -6.68 5.04
N THR A 647 30.29 -7.81 5.76
CA THR A 647 30.96 -9.07 5.45
C THR A 647 30.27 -9.90 4.38
N TYR A 648 29.02 -9.59 4.01
CA TYR A 648 28.26 -10.39 3.05
C TYR A 648 28.37 -9.82 1.62
N THR A 649 28.75 -10.69 0.69
CA THR A 649 28.72 -10.41 -0.75
C THR A 649 27.27 -10.25 -1.26
N LYS A 650 27.11 -9.66 -2.44
CA LYS A 650 25.81 -9.33 -3.06
C LYS A 650 24.81 -10.51 -3.08
N ASP A 651 25.31 -11.75 -3.23
CA ASP A 651 24.48 -12.96 -3.26
C ASP A 651 24.07 -13.43 -1.85
N GLU A 652 24.84 -13.10 -0.82
CA GLU A 652 24.64 -13.56 0.56
C GLU A 652 23.67 -12.68 1.36
N ARG A 653 23.23 -11.53 0.83
CA ARG A 653 22.38 -10.57 1.56
C ARG A 653 20.93 -11.04 1.77
N VAL A 654 20.39 -11.77 0.80
CA VAL A 654 19.07 -12.43 0.86
C VAL A 654 19.18 -13.89 1.36
N GLN A 655 20.42 -14.35 1.54
CA GLN A 655 20.80 -15.71 1.94
C GLN A 655 21.57 -15.71 3.28
N GLY A 656 21.56 -14.59 3.99
CA GLY A 656 22.39 -14.38 5.17
C GLY A 656 22.07 -15.41 6.25
N ALA A 657 23.05 -15.72 7.09
CA ALA A 657 22.83 -16.66 8.18
C ALA A 657 21.74 -16.11 9.13
N PHE A 658 20.79 -16.96 9.52
CA PHE A 658 19.80 -16.58 10.54
C PHE A 658 20.50 -16.18 11.85
N TRP A 659 20.07 -15.12 12.53
CA TRP A 659 20.86 -14.60 13.66
C TRP A 659 20.96 -15.55 14.86
N ASP A 660 20.01 -16.47 15.02
CA ASP A 660 19.99 -17.47 16.09
C ASP A 660 20.16 -18.87 15.49
N GLN A 661 21.42 -19.28 15.34
CA GLN A 661 21.77 -20.56 14.73
C GLN A 661 21.23 -21.76 15.53
N GLU A 662 21.13 -21.66 16.85
CA GLU A 662 20.59 -22.74 17.70
C GLU A 662 19.10 -22.90 17.47
N MET A 663 18.34 -21.80 17.46
CA MET A 663 16.91 -21.81 17.18
C MET A 663 16.61 -22.40 15.80
N ARG A 664 17.36 -21.98 14.77
CA ARG A 664 17.20 -22.53 13.42
C ARG A 664 17.52 -24.02 13.37
N ARG A 665 18.65 -24.45 13.96
CA ARG A 665 19.02 -25.87 13.98
C ARG A 665 17.93 -26.73 14.65
N LEU A 666 17.42 -26.30 15.81
CA LEU A 666 16.35 -27.02 16.52
C LEU A 666 15.03 -27.04 15.72
N ASN A 667 14.70 -25.96 15.02
CA ASN A 667 13.56 -25.91 14.11
C ASN A 667 13.70 -26.95 12.99
N ASP A 668 14.84 -26.97 12.30
CA ASP A 668 15.06 -27.80 11.11
C ASP A 668 15.18 -29.30 11.47
N GLU A 669 15.84 -29.61 12.59
CA GLU A 669 15.96 -30.98 13.10
C GLU A 669 14.61 -31.55 13.56
N ALA A 670 13.66 -30.72 13.99
CA ALA A 670 12.31 -31.19 14.33
C ALA A 670 11.56 -31.80 13.13
N PHE A 671 11.96 -31.50 11.90
CA PHE A 671 11.38 -32.12 10.70
C PHE A 671 12.26 -33.22 10.11
N THR A 672 13.58 -33.09 10.21
CA THR A 672 14.54 -33.99 9.55
C THR A 672 15.01 -35.14 10.43
N ALA A 673 15.22 -34.92 11.72
CA ALA A 673 15.70 -35.91 12.70
C ALA A 673 15.06 -35.67 14.08
N PRO A 674 13.72 -35.80 14.21
CA PRO A 674 13.01 -35.44 15.43
C PRO A 674 13.36 -36.35 16.60
N THR A 675 13.62 -35.75 17.76
CA THR A 675 13.75 -36.46 19.04
C THR A 675 12.79 -35.86 20.07
N ARG A 676 12.42 -36.64 21.11
CA ARG A 676 11.59 -36.12 22.21
C ARG A 676 12.19 -34.87 22.86
N GLU A 677 13.50 -34.85 23.04
CA GLU A 677 14.22 -33.72 23.63
C GLU A 677 14.13 -32.45 22.78
N ILE A 678 14.29 -32.57 21.45
CA ILE A 678 14.15 -31.43 20.53
C ILE A 678 12.72 -30.88 20.59
N LEU A 679 11.71 -31.74 20.47
CA LEU A 679 10.31 -31.32 20.49
C LEU A 679 9.90 -30.72 21.85
N GLU A 680 10.40 -31.29 22.95
CA GLU A 680 10.17 -30.75 24.29
C GLU A 680 10.88 -29.41 24.51
N THR A 681 12.08 -29.24 23.95
CA THR A 681 12.78 -27.94 23.92
C THR A 681 11.99 -26.90 23.12
N LEU A 682 11.52 -27.24 21.92
CA LEU A 682 10.68 -26.34 21.11
C LEU A 682 9.41 -25.91 21.86
N ARG A 683 8.76 -26.85 22.55
CA ARG A 683 7.57 -26.58 23.35
C ARG A 683 7.86 -25.70 24.57
N THR A 684 8.91 -26.02 25.34
CA THR A 684 9.14 -25.40 26.66
C THR A 684 9.99 -24.13 26.60
N LYS A 685 11.03 -24.09 25.76
CA LYS A 685 11.91 -22.94 25.59
C LYS A 685 11.29 -21.89 24.67
N TYR A 686 10.67 -22.31 23.57
CA TYR A 686 10.17 -21.40 22.53
C TYR A 686 8.64 -21.31 22.47
N GLY A 687 7.89 -22.17 23.16
CA GLY A 687 6.43 -22.12 23.15
C GLY A 687 5.79 -22.64 21.87
N VAL A 688 6.51 -23.43 21.06
CA VAL A 688 5.96 -24.05 19.84
C VAL A 688 4.86 -25.03 20.24
N GLN A 689 3.73 -24.97 19.54
CA GLN A 689 2.61 -25.88 19.73
C GLN A 689 2.24 -26.62 18.44
N TRP A 690 2.54 -26.02 17.29
CA TRP A 690 2.17 -26.51 15.97
C TRP A 690 3.39 -26.66 15.09
N LEU A 691 3.43 -27.71 14.28
CA LEU A 691 4.41 -27.91 13.23
C LEU A 691 3.70 -27.89 11.88
N LEU A 692 4.16 -27.09 10.93
CA LEU A 692 3.65 -27.08 9.55
C LEU A 692 4.76 -27.46 8.59
N ALA A 693 4.61 -28.60 7.92
CA ALA A 693 5.58 -29.14 6.99
C ALA A 693 5.08 -29.10 5.54
N ASP A 694 5.95 -28.70 4.61
CA ASP A 694 5.75 -28.85 3.15
C ASP A 694 6.68 -29.92 2.59
N LYS A 695 6.10 -30.96 1.98
CA LYS A 695 6.82 -32.09 1.37
C LYS A 695 7.68 -31.68 0.18
N ARG A 696 7.44 -30.52 -0.44
CA ARG A 696 8.27 -29.99 -1.55
C ARG A 696 9.66 -29.56 -1.09
N VAL A 697 9.82 -29.16 0.17
CA VAL A 697 11.13 -28.80 0.75
C VAL A 697 11.90 -30.05 1.16
N GLY A 698 11.19 -31.01 1.73
CA GLY A 698 11.72 -32.31 2.13
C GLY A 698 10.62 -33.12 2.80
N VAL A 699 10.66 -34.44 2.63
CA VAL A 699 9.70 -35.34 3.29
C VAL A 699 10.04 -35.37 4.78
N PRO A 700 9.11 -35.00 5.68
CA PRO A 700 9.36 -35.08 7.12
C PRO A 700 9.65 -36.52 7.55
N SER A 701 10.51 -36.69 8.55
CA SER A 701 10.83 -38.01 9.11
C SER A 701 9.57 -38.74 9.60
N GLU A 702 9.50 -40.04 9.37
CA GLU A 702 8.40 -40.89 9.86
C GLU A 702 8.30 -40.91 11.39
N ASP A 703 9.43 -40.69 12.09
CA ASP A 703 9.44 -40.60 13.55
C ASP A 703 8.66 -39.38 14.05
N LEU A 704 8.46 -38.35 13.22
CA LEU A 704 7.66 -37.18 13.60
C LEU A 704 6.21 -37.57 13.90
N GLU A 705 5.61 -38.45 13.09
CA GLU A 705 4.24 -38.95 13.31
C GLU A 705 4.11 -39.79 14.59
N ARG A 706 5.20 -40.45 15.01
CA ARG A 706 5.21 -41.21 16.28
C ARG A 706 5.35 -40.31 17.50
N LEU A 707 5.98 -39.16 17.32
CA LEU A 707 6.30 -38.19 18.36
C LEU A 707 5.36 -36.99 18.41
N THR A 708 4.35 -36.92 17.53
CA THR A 708 3.38 -35.83 17.46
C THR A 708 2.03 -36.36 16.97
N GLU A 709 0.98 -35.53 17.01
CA GLU A 709 -0.32 -35.89 16.44
C GLU A 709 -0.50 -35.21 15.08
N LEU A 710 -0.71 -35.97 14.00
CA LEU A 710 -1.10 -35.40 12.71
C LEU A 710 -2.55 -34.92 12.79
N ARG A 711 -2.78 -33.61 12.60
CA ARG A 711 -4.09 -32.98 12.74
C ARG A 711 -4.72 -32.59 11.41
N PHE A 712 -3.91 -32.36 10.38
CA PHE A 712 -4.38 -31.96 9.05
C PHE A 712 -3.38 -32.35 7.97
N GLU A 713 -3.88 -32.82 6.82
CA GLU A 713 -3.11 -33.10 5.62
C GLU A 713 -3.92 -32.73 4.38
N TYR A 714 -3.34 -31.90 3.51
CA TYR A 714 -3.93 -31.54 2.22
C TYR A 714 -2.84 -31.08 1.25
N GLY A 715 -2.91 -31.54 0.00
CA GLY A 715 -1.89 -31.26 -1.02
C GLY A 715 -0.50 -31.76 -0.58
N THR A 716 0.48 -30.87 -0.52
CA THR A 716 1.84 -31.19 -0.06
C THR A 716 2.08 -30.85 1.41
N VAL A 717 1.07 -30.32 2.10
CA VAL A 717 1.21 -29.77 3.46
C VAL A 717 0.65 -30.72 4.51
N ARG A 718 1.38 -30.83 5.62
CA ARG A 718 0.98 -31.56 6.82
C ARG A 718 1.11 -30.68 8.06
N VAL A 719 0.14 -30.78 8.96
CA VAL A 719 0.12 -30.05 10.23
C VAL A 719 0.10 -31.03 11.38
N TYR A 720 1.08 -30.90 12.27
CA TYR A 720 1.18 -31.68 13.49
C TYR A 720 0.98 -30.80 14.72
N GLN A 721 0.47 -31.38 15.80
CA GLN A 721 0.42 -30.75 17.10
C GLN A 721 1.43 -31.42 18.04
N LEU A 722 2.25 -30.61 18.72
CA LEU A 722 3.10 -31.05 19.82
C LEU A 722 2.17 -31.34 21.01
N PHE A 723 2.17 -32.60 21.49
CA PHE A 723 1.20 -33.18 22.44
C PHE A 723 0.53 -32.14 23.36
N PRO A 724 -0.82 -32.09 23.42
CA PRO A 724 -1.54 -31.21 24.35
C PRO A 724 -1.12 -31.51 25.80
N PRO A 725 -1.25 -30.54 26.74
CA PRO A 725 -0.97 -30.79 28.15
C PRO A 725 -1.71 -32.06 28.58
N PRO A 726 -1.08 -32.97 29.35
CA PRO A 726 -1.74 -34.19 29.78
C PRO A 726 -3.04 -33.79 30.47
N THR A 727 -4.15 -34.39 30.05
CA THR A 727 -5.37 -34.34 30.85
C THR A 727 -4.98 -34.86 32.21
N GLY A 728 -4.99 -33.98 33.21
CA GLY A 728 -4.81 -34.39 34.59
C GLY A 728 -5.92 -35.37 34.91
N ASN A 729 -5.64 -36.67 34.81
CA ASN A 729 -6.42 -37.65 35.55
C ASN A 729 -6.25 -37.24 37.02
N PRO A 730 -7.32 -36.86 37.74
CA PRO A 730 -7.22 -36.74 39.17
C PRO A 730 -7.13 -38.18 39.68
N THR A 731 -5.92 -38.70 39.82
CA THR A 731 -5.68 -39.89 40.64
C THR A 731 -6.04 -39.48 42.07
N PRO A 732 -7.08 -40.07 42.69
CA PRO A 732 -7.46 -39.68 44.05
C PRO A 732 -6.35 -40.15 44.99
N THR A 733 -5.62 -39.21 45.57
CA THR A 733 -4.73 -39.50 46.70
C THR A 733 -5.61 -39.60 47.95
N PRO A 734 -5.66 -40.75 48.66
CA PRO A 734 -6.49 -40.91 49.84
C PRO A 734 -5.80 -40.27 51.04
N THR A 735 -6.36 -39.20 51.60
CA THR A 735 -5.97 -38.73 52.93
C THR A 735 -7.17 -38.22 53.74
N GLY A 736 -7.39 -38.85 54.90
CA GLY A 736 -7.79 -38.17 56.14
C GLY A 736 -9.28 -37.90 56.40
N PHE A 737 -9.91 -38.76 57.20
CA PHE A 737 -10.85 -38.32 58.25
C PHE A 737 -10.17 -37.25 59.14
N PRO A 738 -10.88 -36.27 59.78
CA PRO A 738 -11.94 -36.60 60.75
C PRO A 738 -13.12 -35.61 60.95
N SER A 739 -14.19 -36.22 61.50
CA SER A 739 -15.14 -35.76 62.54
C SER A 739 -15.86 -34.39 62.46
N GLY A 740 -17.19 -34.46 62.36
CA GLY A 740 -18.12 -33.40 62.77
C GLY A 740 -19.57 -33.70 62.44
N SER A 741 -20.27 -34.43 63.32
CA SER A 741 -21.76 -34.38 63.45
C SER A 741 -22.15 -33.15 64.28
N PRO A 742 -23.37 -32.56 64.21
CA PRO A 742 -24.62 -33.33 64.14
C PRO A 742 -25.84 -32.72 63.39
N SER A 743 -26.75 -33.63 63.03
CA SER A 743 -28.23 -33.59 63.12
C SER A 743 -29.05 -32.39 62.62
N GLY A 744 -30.02 -32.67 61.74
CA GLY A 744 -31.23 -31.85 61.60
C GLY A 744 -32.04 -32.06 60.31
N PHE A 745 -32.91 -33.08 60.27
CA PHE A 745 -34.15 -33.10 59.47
C PHE A 745 -35.31 -32.91 60.46
N PRO A 746 -36.50 -32.35 60.10
CA PRO A 746 -37.29 -32.86 58.97
C PRO A 746 -38.16 -31.86 58.16
N SER A 747 -38.60 -32.37 57.00
CA SER A 747 -39.80 -32.10 56.18
C SER A 747 -40.61 -30.81 56.38
N GLN A 748 -41.04 -30.18 55.27
CA GLN A 748 -42.46 -29.98 54.87
C GLN A 748 -42.55 -29.49 53.41
N THR A 749 -43.33 -30.18 52.58
CA THR A 749 -44.05 -29.62 51.42
C THR A 749 -45.39 -29.06 51.92
N PRO A 750 -45.93 -27.97 51.34
CA PRO A 750 -46.97 -28.15 50.32
C PRO A 750 -46.99 -27.07 49.21
N GLY A 751 -47.61 -27.43 48.08
CA GLY A 751 -47.68 -26.63 46.86
C GLY A 751 -48.70 -25.48 46.85
N GLY A 752 -48.64 -24.71 45.75
CA GLY A 752 -49.63 -23.68 45.40
C GLY A 752 -49.26 -22.93 44.12
N SER A 753 -50.04 -23.14 43.05
CA SER A 753 -50.24 -22.26 41.89
C SER A 753 -51.76 -22.00 41.80
N PRO A 754 -52.34 -21.16 40.91
CA PRO A 754 -51.80 -20.19 39.91
C PRO A 754 -52.55 -18.82 39.87
N SER A 755 -52.07 -17.82 39.08
CA SER A 755 -52.93 -16.98 38.19
C SER A 755 -52.19 -15.82 37.47
N GLN A 756 -51.87 -16.05 36.18
CA GLN A 756 -52.08 -15.22 34.96
C GLN A 756 -51.44 -13.82 34.68
N PRO A 757 -51.27 -13.46 33.36
CA PRO A 757 -50.22 -12.58 32.77
C PRO A 757 -50.82 -11.32 32.05
N PRO A 758 -50.14 -10.49 31.18
CA PRO A 758 -49.52 -10.88 29.87
C PRO A 758 -48.30 -10.04 29.34
N GLY A 759 -47.57 -10.62 28.37
CA GLY A 759 -47.09 -9.89 27.17
C GLY A 759 -45.61 -9.98 26.77
N GLY A 760 -45.30 -10.66 25.65
CA GLY A 760 -44.22 -10.20 24.73
C GLY A 760 -43.30 -11.22 24.03
N PHE A 761 -43.79 -11.81 22.92
CA PHE A 761 -43.08 -12.22 21.68
C PHE A 761 -42.15 -13.48 21.63
N PRO A 762 -42.08 -14.16 20.46
CA PRO A 762 -41.99 -15.62 20.37
C PRO A 762 -40.66 -16.15 19.84
N THR A 763 -40.29 -17.33 20.33
CA THR A 763 -39.27 -18.21 19.75
C THR A 763 -39.92 -19.07 18.67
N GLN A 764 -39.46 -18.93 17.42
CA GLN A 764 -39.73 -19.89 16.36
C GLN A 764 -38.41 -20.48 15.87
N THR A 765 -38.24 -21.78 16.07
CA THR A 765 -37.39 -22.64 15.24
C THR A 765 -38.23 -23.07 14.04
N PRO A 766 -37.74 -22.92 12.81
CA PRO A 766 -37.42 -24.10 11.98
C PRO A 766 -36.23 -23.84 11.02
N GLY A 767 -35.49 -24.79 10.44
CA GLY A 767 -35.63 -26.24 10.29
C GLY A 767 -34.34 -26.82 9.66
N GLY A 768 -34.32 -28.14 9.51
CA GLY A 768 -33.13 -28.94 9.20
C GLY A 768 -32.48 -28.71 7.83
N PHE A 769 -31.16 -28.95 7.80
CA PHE A 769 -30.36 -29.11 6.60
C PHE A 769 -30.67 -30.47 5.94
N PRO A 770 -30.88 -30.55 4.61
CA PRO A 770 -30.91 -31.82 3.92
C PRO A 770 -29.48 -32.33 3.70
N THR A 771 -29.18 -33.48 4.29
CA THR A 771 -28.04 -34.34 3.97
C THR A 771 -28.29 -34.94 2.57
N GLN A 772 -27.42 -34.63 1.60
CA GLN A 772 -27.31 -35.44 0.38
C GLN A 772 -25.93 -36.09 0.34
N THR A 773 -25.91 -37.38 0.66
CA THR A 773 -24.88 -38.36 0.30
C THR A 773 -24.81 -38.52 -1.21
N PRO A 774 -23.63 -38.45 -1.84
CA PRO A 774 -23.41 -39.04 -3.16
C PRO A 774 -23.08 -40.53 -3.00
N GLY A 775 -23.99 -41.39 -3.44
CA GLY A 775 -23.78 -42.82 -3.53
C GLY A 775 -23.01 -43.23 -4.80
N GLY A 776 -22.11 -44.20 -4.63
CA GLY A 776 -21.87 -45.37 -5.49
C GLY A 776 -21.71 -45.22 -7.00
N PHE A 777 -20.53 -45.60 -7.49
CA PHE A 777 -20.24 -46.01 -8.88
C PHE A 777 -21.20 -47.09 -9.39
N PRO A 778 -21.40 -47.15 -10.73
CA PRO A 778 -21.13 -48.39 -11.46
C PRO A 778 -20.36 -48.21 -12.78
N SER A 779 -19.71 -49.29 -13.20
CA SER A 779 -18.70 -49.42 -14.25
C SER A 779 -19.21 -49.93 -15.63
N THR A 780 -18.80 -49.24 -16.71
CA THR A 780 -18.42 -49.72 -18.10
C THR A 780 -19.47 -50.38 -19.04
N PRO A 781 -19.25 -50.51 -20.40
CA PRO A 781 -18.08 -50.19 -21.26
C PRO A 781 -18.36 -49.46 -22.62
N GLY A 782 -17.32 -48.86 -23.24
CA GLY A 782 -17.14 -48.87 -24.72
C GLY A 782 -16.95 -47.53 -25.47
N GLY A 783 -15.84 -47.40 -26.22
CA GLY A 783 -15.78 -46.64 -27.48
C GLY A 783 -14.75 -45.51 -27.62
N PHE A 784 -13.51 -45.84 -28.00
CA PHE A 784 -12.48 -44.91 -28.55
C PHE A 784 -12.81 -44.48 -29.99
N PRO A 785 -12.22 -43.35 -30.46
CA PRO A 785 -11.23 -43.48 -31.56
C PRO A 785 -9.93 -42.66 -31.40
N SER A 786 -8.81 -43.39 -31.47
CA SER A 786 -7.51 -43.15 -32.17
C SER A 786 -7.23 -41.78 -32.83
N GLN A 787 -6.24 -41.01 -32.34
CA GLN A 787 -4.80 -40.90 -32.76
C GLN A 787 -4.51 -39.79 -33.82
N PRO A 788 -3.26 -39.29 -34.02
CA PRO A 788 -1.96 -39.80 -33.53
C PRO A 788 -0.98 -38.81 -32.88
N GLN A 789 -0.04 -39.40 -32.12
CA GLN A 789 1.23 -38.84 -31.66
C GLN A 789 2.24 -38.64 -32.81
N VAL A 790 3.14 -37.66 -32.65
CA VAL A 790 4.48 -37.67 -33.27
C VAL A 790 5.50 -37.54 -32.13
N GLY A 791 6.52 -38.40 -32.14
CA GLY A 791 7.43 -38.61 -31.01
C GLY A 791 8.90 -38.22 -31.23
N TYR A 792 9.62 -38.31 -30.10
CA TYR A 792 11.07 -38.54 -29.88
C TYR A 792 12.08 -37.45 -30.28
N PRO A 793 13.33 -37.43 -29.73
CA PRO A 793 13.95 -38.35 -28.75
C PRO A 793 14.72 -37.68 -27.57
N SER A 794 15.00 -38.52 -26.57
CA SER A 794 16.01 -38.42 -25.51
C SER A 794 17.45 -38.38 -26.01
N GLN A 795 18.32 -37.53 -25.43
CA GLN A 795 19.77 -37.75 -25.27
C GLN A 795 20.33 -36.92 -24.09
N THR A 796 21.02 -37.59 -23.16
CA THR A 796 22.08 -37.02 -22.28
C THR A 796 23.35 -36.75 -23.11
N PRO A 797 24.17 -35.72 -22.82
CA PRO A 797 25.38 -35.92 -21.99
C PRO A 797 25.91 -34.67 -21.22
N SER A 798 26.77 -34.90 -20.20
CA SER A 798 27.69 -33.90 -19.59
C SER A 798 29.02 -33.80 -20.39
N PRO A 799 30.06 -33.03 -19.96
CA PRO A 799 30.19 -31.58 -19.83
C PRO A 799 31.39 -30.99 -20.65
N GLY A 800 31.39 -29.67 -20.86
CA GLY A 800 32.61 -28.87 -21.15
C GLY A 800 32.88 -28.53 -22.62
N PHE A 801 32.87 -27.23 -22.96
CA PHE A 801 33.92 -26.46 -23.65
C PHE A 801 33.37 -25.10 -24.12
N THR A 802 34.22 -24.09 -24.04
CA THR A 802 34.04 -22.65 -24.34
C THR A 802 33.49 -22.35 -25.74
N PRO A 803 32.61 -21.35 -25.92
CA PRO A 803 32.26 -20.87 -27.26
C PRO A 803 33.22 -19.77 -27.75
N PRO A 804 33.65 -19.80 -29.02
CA PRO A 804 34.29 -18.68 -29.70
C PRO A 804 33.25 -17.69 -30.26
N THR A 805 33.68 -16.44 -30.38
CA THR A 805 33.00 -15.28 -31.00
C THR A 805 32.36 -15.56 -32.37
N PRO A 806 31.16 -15.03 -32.67
CA PRO A 806 30.62 -15.04 -34.02
C PRO A 806 31.03 -13.79 -34.83
N PRO A 807 31.27 -13.92 -36.15
CA PRO A 807 31.46 -12.80 -37.06
C PRO A 807 30.14 -12.26 -37.62
N SER A 808 30.28 -11.12 -38.28
CA SER A 808 29.30 -10.19 -38.84
C SER A 808 28.37 -10.68 -39.96
N SER A 809 27.22 -10.00 -40.04
CA SER A 809 26.49 -9.53 -41.24
C SER A 809 25.82 -10.53 -42.20
N GLY A 810 24.52 -10.29 -42.45
CA GLY A 810 23.80 -10.82 -43.62
C GLY A 810 22.28 -10.62 -43.57
N SER A 811 21.82 -9.49 -44.13
CA SER A 811 20.52 -9.19 -44.76
C SER A 811 19.43 -10.30 -44.83
N PHE A 812 18.24 -10.02 -44.30
CA PHE A 812 16.98 -9.82 -45.07
C PHE A 812 15.88 -9.25 -44.16
#